data_AF-A0A8H5ZEC0-F1
#
_entry.id   AF-A0A8H5ZEC0-F1
#
_cell.length_a   1.000
_cell.length_b   1.000
_cell.length_c   1.000
_cell.angle_alpha   90.00
_cell.angle_beta   90.00
_cell.angle_gamma   90.00
#
_symmetry.space_group_name_H-M   'P 1'
#
loop_
_entity.id
_entity.type
_entity.pdbx_description
1 polymer ?
#
loop_
_entity_poly.entity_id
_entity_poly.type
_entity_poly.pdbx_seq_one_letter_code
_entity_poly.pdbx_strand_id
1 'polypeptide(L)'
;MKTRSTLALAALTTLAVASPVLPSRTEHIHLKGRQANGTTSAPCAKVSSYVYGDGTSPSKQQVPAQLAWDCINDIPFNASSAKRLIEGIRPYIDWQSTLDVLKNPPAEYVEKVQPPVDIIGGLDQIDADIDAGNFKNEYDFGWTLYKLIQSAHDGHFAYVPDSVGSLFTWGRPIPLVSVSEDGDQLPAVFAFPDVLGMQFKNISYTPSPVVEIDGKDATEFLEELSQHGQLQDRDALYNNLFYELAQVSLSAMGSGTGTFTGGGRGRWVYPGATTTLTFANGSSHTMENYARPLIPLRNIATGQDLADKWLTFGSTDSTPKENSGADTAVVQVAGNNAPGYPTPIAAGYDMFKQLFPNIEPLSNNRLRAHEAVDLIGQATSTFASRFPREYGKNRTITAAQSSYFDYHTDVKVDGTPFSSWDEKMGPHEVNGALYTTESRWNLSDVFTPYSSGGIYVSGYGPLANVTGPPKFAPENIVLLTDGYCASTCTIFSELMTQQAGVTTIAMGGRSNKNPIQAIGGTKGVNNYQFGFIQQTAQYAITFDPSLNSSILREDYYRDIVYSRSAGSGVNSRDGLRVNDTSGVALQFIYEEADCRLYYTPEMTVDITAVWRAAADTKWGDKKCVAGGNYSDEKRDVSKVTTKLSPPKGRVRITTADAVNHVQAFENSFKLETECKLNGDGFMTP
;
A
#
# COMPACT_ATOMS: atom_id res chain seq x y z
N MET A 1 12.69 -32.98 -64.55
CA MET A 1 13.71 -32.68 -65.58
C MET A 1 14.93 -32.10 -64.86
N LYS A 2 16.08 -32.80 -64.96
CA LYS A 2 17.52 -32.40 -64.86
C LYS A 2 17.86 -31.15 -64.00
N THR A 3 18.84 -31.11 -63.09
CA THR A 3 20.10 -31.87 -62.84
C THR A 3 20.69 -31.36 -61.50
N ARG A 4 21.06 -32.23 -60.54
CA ARG A 4 22.43 -32.69 -60.13
C ARG A 4 23.41 -31.62 -59.61
N SER A 5 23.93 -31.84 -58.38
CA SER A 5 25.36 -32.06 -58.05
C SER A 5 25.53 -32.19 -56.52
N THR A 6 25.69 -33.40 -55.97
CA THR A 6 26.93 -34.16 -55.61
C THR A 6 27.39 -33.96 -54.16
N LEU A 7 27.17 -35.01 -53.36
CA LEU A 7 27.87 -35.32 -52.11
C LEU A 7 29.30 -35.81 -52.41
N ALA A 8 30.26 -35.46 -51.56
CA ALA A 8 31.51 -36.20 -51.40
C ALA A 8 31.80 -36.40 -49.90
N LEU A 9 32.09 -37.65 -49.59
CA LEU A 9 32.43 -38.23 -48.29
C LEU A 9 33.95 -38.08 -48.07
N ALA A 10 34.40 -37.76 -46.85
CA ALA A 10 35.75 -38.10 -46.40
C ALA A 10 35.80 -38.19 -44.88
N ALA A 11 36.56 -39.18 -44.40
CA ALA A 11 36.60 -39.67 -43.04
C ALA A 11 37.97 -39.44 -42.39
N LEU A 12 38.04 -39.78 -41.09
CA LEU A 12 39.18 -40.21 -40.27
C LEU A 12 39.97 -39.21 -39.38
N THR A 13 40.01 -39.62 -38.09
CA THR A 13 41.13 -39.72 -37.12
C THR A 13 41.62 -38.54 -36.27
N THR A 14 41.28 -38.63 -34.98
CA THR A 14 42.12 -38.63 -33.75
C THR A 14 43.52 -37.98 -33.76
N LEU A 15 43.77 -37.08 -32.79
CA LEU A 15 44.72 -37.27 -31.66
C LEU A 15 44.74 -36.04 -30.73
N ALA A 16 44.87 -36.33 -29.43
CA ALA A 16 45.11 -35.40 -28.34
C ALA A 16 46.52 -34.75 -28.43
N VAL A 17 46.74 -33.62 -27.74
CA VAL A 17 47.58 -33.48 -26.53
C VAL A 17 47.73 -31.99 -26.13
N ALA A 18 47.40 -31.74 -24.86
CA ALA A 18 47.89 -30.77 -23.86
C ALA A 18 48.20 -29.29 -24.19
N SER A 19 47.75 -28.43 -23.27
CA SER A 19 48.47 -27.24 -22.79
C SER A 19 48.03 -26.89 -21.34
N PRO A 20 48.85 -26.12 -20.59
CA PRO A 20 49.08 -26.37 -19.17
C PRO A 20 48.39 -25.42 -18.17
N VAL A 21 48.21 -25.99 -16.96
CA VAL A 21 48.14 -25.46 -15.59
C VAL A 21 48.24 -23.94 -15.36
N LEU A 22 47.20 -23.40 -14.70
CA LEU A 22 47.20 -22.14 -13.92
C LEU A 22 47.41 -22.44 -12.41
N PRO A 23 47.99 -21.51 -11.62
CA PRO A 23 48.32 -21.74 -10.22
C PRO A 23 47.11 -21.67 -9.27
N SER A 24 47.03 -22.71 -8.44
CA SER A 24 46.37 -22.89 -7.14
C SER A 24 45.53 -21.73 -6.56
N ARG A 25 44.21 -21.91 -6.55
CA ARG A 25 43.33 -21.37 -5.48
C ARG A 25 43.39 -22.35 -4.31
N THR A 26 43.81 -21.87 -3.16
CA THR A 26 43.73 -22.58 -1.88
C THR A 26 42.25 -22.62 -1.49
N GLU A 27 41.65 -23.81 -1.55
CA GLU A 27 40.33 -24.06 -0.97
C GLU A 27 40.43 -23.95 0.56
N HIS A 28 39.85 -22.91 1.14
CA HIS A 28 39.44 -22.95 2.54
C HIS A 28 38.18 -23.80 2.63
N ILE A 29 38.40 -25.10 2.82
CA ILE A 29 37.37 -26.07 3.21
C ILE A 29 36.84 -25.62 4.58
N HIS A 30 35.68 -24.94 4.60
CA HIS A 30 34.94 -24.75 5.83
C HIS A 30 34.33 -26.10 6.24
N LEU A 31 35.01 -26.69 7.22
CA LEU A 31 34.68 -27.93 7.89
C LEU A 31 33.22 -27.96 8.36
N LYS A 32 32.58 -29.09 8.07
CA LYS A 32 31.32 -29.56 8.64
C LYS A 32 31.26 -29.27 10.15
N GLY A 33 30.33 -28.41 10.56
CA GLY A 33 29.90 -28.29 11.94
C GLY A 33 29.15 -29.53 12.39
N ARG A 34 29.88 -30.55 12.87
CA ARG A 34 29.33 -31.59 13.76
C ARG A 34 29.93 -31.41 15.15
N GLN A 35 29.01 -31.21 16.10
CA GLN A 35 29.12 -31.35 17.55
C GLN A 35 29.76 -30.20 18.36
N ALA A 36 28.88 -29.44 19.01
CA ALA A 36 29.00 -29.17 20.44
C ALA A 36 27.71 -29.64 21.14
N ASN A 37 27.86 -30.49 22.16
CA ASN A 37 26.78 -31.00 23.01
C ASN A 37 26.35 -29.90 23.99
N GLY A 38 25.08 -29.48 23.93
CA GLY A 38 24.49 -28.53 24.89
C GLY A 38 23.38 -27.64 24.32
N THR A 39 22.25 -28.28 23.94
CA THR A 39 20.87 -27.73 23.99
C THR A 39 20.58 -26.35 23.39
N THR A 40 20.39 -26.30 22.07
CA THR A 40 19.24 -25.75 21.31
C THR A 40 19.73 -25.42 19.91
N SER A 41 19.05 -25.91 18.87
CA SER A 41 19.37 -25.48 17.49
C SER A 41 19.17 -23.96 17.36
N ALA A 42 20.05 -23.30 16.60
CA ALA A 42 19.95 -21.88 16.30
C ALA A 42 18.56 -21.55 15.72
N PRO A 43 17.98 -20.36 16.03
CA PRO A 43 16.60 -20.05 15.66
C PRO A 43 16.26 -20.23 14.18
N CYS A 44 17.11 -19.75 13.27
CA CYS A 44 16.87 -19.90 11.83
C CYS A 44 17.00 -21.35 11.34
N ALA A 45 17.90 -22.14 11.93
CA ALA A 45 17.98 -23.57 11.65
C ALA A 45 16.67 -24.30 12.01
N LYS A 46 16.00 -23.89 13.11
CA LYS A 46 14.69 -24.44 13.49
C LYS A 46 13.62 -24.08 12.46
N VAL A 47 13.58 -22.83 11.97
CA VAL A 47 12.64 -22.45 10.91
C VAL A 47 12.86 -23.29 9.65
N SER A 48 14.12 -23.42 9.19
CA SER A 48 14.46 -24.28 8.05
C SER A 48 13.99 -25.72 8.27
N SER A 49 14.26 -26.31 9.43
CA SER A 49 13.82 -27.67 9.74
C SER A 49 12.30 -27.81 9.78
N TYR A 50 11.58 -26.78 10.23
CA TYR A 50 10.13 -26.77 10.30
C TYR A 50 9.49 -26.67 8.90
N VAL A 51 10.06 -25.84 8.02
CA VAL A 51 9.55 -25.63 6.65
C VAL A 51 9.82 -26.85 5.76
N TYR A 52 11.00 -27.47 5.88
CA TYR A 52 11.44 -28.51 4.94
C TYR A 52 11.39 -29.94 5.50
N GLY A 53 11.28 -30.11 6.83
CA GLY A 53 11.41 -31.42 7.46
C GLY A 53 12.74 -32.09 7.10
N ASP A 54 12.67 -33.31 6.55
CA ASP A 54 13.79 -34.08 6.02
C ASP A 54 13.96 -33.98 4.48
N GLY A 55 13.11 -33.20 3.80
CA GLY A 55 12.99 -33.15 2.33
C GLY A 55 13.51 -31.88 1.65
N THR A 56 13.38 -31.82 0.31
CA THR A 56 13.82 -30.69 -0.55
C THR A 56 12.74 -29.64 -0.85
N SER A 57 11.47 -30.03 -0.84
CA SER A 57 10.33 -29.13 -1.06
C SER A 57 9.77 -28.61 0.28
N PRO A 58 9.23 -27.38 0.36
CA PRO A 58 8.57 -26.90 1.58
C PRO A 58 7.32 -27.74 1.86
N SER A 59 7.27 -28.38 3.03
CA SER A 59 6.14 -29.18 3.49
C SER A 59 5.13 -28.36 4.31
N LYS A 60 5.56 -27.20 4.81
CA LYS A 60 4.72 -26.25 5.55
C LYS A 60 4.92 -24.84 5.01
N GLN A 61 3.82 -24.20 4.63
CA GLN A 61 3.80 -22.81 4.14
C GLN A 61 3.73 -21.77 5.27
N GLN A 62 3.32 -22.19 6.47
CA GLN A 62 3.23 -21.35 7.66
C GLN A 62 4.06 -21.96 8.78
N VAL A 63 4.68 -21.12 9.61
CA VAL A 63 5.45 -21.50 10.80
C VAL A 63 4.90 -20.78 12.04
N PRO A 64 5.06 -21.31 13.26
CA PRO A 64 4.69 -20.58 14.47
C PRO A 64 5.37 -19.21 14.53
N ALA A 65 4.62 -18.17 14.90
CA ALA A 65 5.13 -16.79 14.88
C ALA A 65 6.37 -16.60 15.76
N GLN A 66 6.40 -17.23 16.94
CA GLN A 66 7.57 -17.19 17.83
C GLN A 66 8.84 -17.73 17.16
N LEU A 67 8.70 -18.81 16.37
CA LEU A 67 9.85 -19.45 15.72
C LEU A 67 10.49 -18.54 14.66
N ALA A 68 9.67 -17.87 13.86
CA ALA A 68 10.15 -16.87 12.91
C ALA A 68 10.69 -15.62 13.60
N TRP A 69 10.05 -15.18 14.68
CA TRP A 69 10.48 -14.04 15.49
C TRP A 69 11.87 -14.24 16.10
N ASP A 70 12.14 -15.42 16.64
CA ASP A 70 13.47 -15.75 17.18
C ASP A 70 14.54 -15.73 16.08
N CYS A 71 14.20 -16.15 14.85
CA CYS A 71 15.12 -16.13 13.71
C CYS A 71 15.44 -14.72 13.21
N ILE A 72 14.43 -13.87 13.03
CA ILE A 72 14.66 -12.50 12.52
C ILE A 72 15.41 -11.63 13.54
N ASN A 73 15.24 -11.89 14.84
CA ASN A 73 15.96 -11.19 15.90
C ASN A 73 17.41 -11.69 16.11
N ASP A 74 17.79 -12.81 15.48
CA ASP A 74 19.18 -13.34 15.47
C ASP A 74 20.06 -12.66 14.40
N ILE A 75 19.47 -11.83 13.52
CA ILE A 75 20.18 -11.12 12.47
C ILE A 75 21.01 -9.98 13.08
N PRO A 76 22.35 -9.99 12.98
CA PRO A 76 23.16 -8.93 13.57
C PRO A 76 22.95 -7.58 12.89
N PHE A 77 23.02 -6.51 13.68
CA PHE A 77 22.88 -5.14 13.19
C PHE A 77 24.13 -4.66 12.43
N ASN A 78 23.94 -4.01 11.28
CA ASN A 78 25.02 -3.40 10.51
C ASN A 78 24.94 -1.86 10.54
N ALA A 79 25.60 -1.25 11.53
CA ALA A 79 25.58 0.20 11.75
C ALA A 79 26.04 1.02 10.52
N SER A 80 27.12 0.60 9.84
CA SER A 80 27.61 1.34 8.67
C SER A 80 26.62 1.31 7.50
N SER A 81 25.94 0.18 7.28
CA SER A 81 24.90 0.08 6.26
C SER A 81 23.68 0.92 6.62
N ALA A 82 23.26 0.88 7.88
CA ALA A 82 22.15 1.69 8.38
C ALA A 82 22.41 3.19 8.19
N LYS A 83 23.60 3.68 8.54
CA LYS A 83 24.02 5.07 8.28
C LYS A 83 23.91 5.47 6.82
N ARG A 84 24.47 4.65 5.91
CA ARG A 84 24.39 4.89 4.47
C ARG A 84 22.95 4.91 3.96
N LEU A 85 22.08 4.08 4.54
CA LEU A 85 20.66 4.07 4.20
C LEU A 85 19.98 5.37 4.64
N ILE A 86 20.15 5.77 5.91
CA ILE A 86 19.54 7.00 6.45
C ILE A 86 20.01 8.24 5.70
N GLU A 87 21.29 8.32 5.34
CA GLU A 87 21.82 9.37 4.48
C GLU A 87 21.16 9.32 3.09
N GLY A 88 21.10 8.14 2.48
CA GLY A 88 20.60 7.95 1.11
C GLY A 88 19.11 8.19 0.93
N ILE A 89 18.26 7.94 1.94
CA ILE A 89 16.80 8.11 1.81
C ILE A 89 16.36 9.58 1.90
N ARG A 90 17.15 10.46 2.52
CA ARG A 90 16.76 11.87 2.74
C ARG A 90 16.41 12.62 1.45
N PRO A 91 17.22 12.54 0.37
CA PRO A 91 16.88 13.19 -0.90
C PRO A 91 15.55 12.71 -1.48
N TYR A 92 15.16 11.45 -1.28
CA TYR A 92 13.88 10.91 -1.75
C TYR A 92 12.71 11.33 -0.87
N ILE A 93 12.92 11.39 0.44
CA ILE A 93 11.91 11.86 1.38
C ILE A 93 11.56 13.32 1.11
N ASP A 94 12.53 14.15 0.68
CA ASP A 94 12.31 15.57 0.33
C ASP A 94 11.29 15.81 -0.80
N TRP A 95 10.94 14.75 -1.57
CA TRP A 95 9.88 14.76 -2.58
C TRP A 95 8.47 14.59 -2.02
N GLN A 96 8.34 14.18 -0.75
CA GLN A 96 7.04 14.07 -0.09
C GLN A 96 6.43 15.47 0.04
N SER A 97 5.35 15.72 -0.68
CA SER A 97 4.77 17.06 -0.83
C SER A 97 4.25 17.64 0.49
N THR A 98 3.94 16.77 1.45
CA THR A 98 3.30 17.13 2.71
C THR A 98 4.25 17.21 3.91
N LEU A 99 5.57 17.07 3.75
CA LEU A 99 6.52 17.04 4.89
C LEU A 99 6.34 18.19 5.88
N ASP A 100 6.28 19.42 5.36
CA ASP A 100 6.24 20.63 6.18
C ASP A 100 4.90 20.77 6.92
N VAL A 101 3.80 20.44 6.25
CA VAL A 101 2.44 20.44 6.85
C VAL A 101 2.28 19.29 7.83
N LEU A 102 2.91 18.13 7.61
CA LEU A 102 2.86 17.00 8.53
C LEU A 102 3.50 17.35 9.88
N LYS A 103 4.57 18.15 9.87
CA LYS A 103 5.22 18.65 11.09
C LYS A 103 4.38 19.69 11.83
N ASN A 104 3.62 20.51 11.10
CA ASN A 104 2.78 21.57 11.66
C ASN A 104 1.37 21.59 11.03
N PRO A 105 0.55 20.56 11.26
CA PRO A 105 -0.74 20.44 10.59
C PRO A 105 -1.77 21.42 11.18
N PRO A 106 -2.85 21.72 10.45
CA PRO A 106 -3.96 22.53 10.96
C PRO A 106 -4.51 21.98 12.29
N ALA A 107 -4.95 22.86 13.18
CA ALA A 107 -5.44 22.47 14.50
C ALA A 107 -6.61 21.47 14.45
N GLU A 108 -7.52 21.64 13.48
CA GLU A 108 -8.64 20.71 13.28
C GLU A 108 -8.15 19.30 12.89
N TYR A 109 -7.10 19.20 12.06
CA TYR A 109 -6.49 17.91 11.72
C TYR A 109 -5.91 17.22 12.96
N VAL A 110 -5.23 17.97 13.84
CA VAL A 110 -4.67 17.44 15.10
C VAL A 110 -5.77 16.92 16.01
N GLU A 111 -6.85 17.69 16.14
CA GLU A 111 -7.98 17.34 16.99
C GLU A 111 -8.70 16.07 16.48
N LYS A 112 -9.01 16.04 15.18
CA LYS A 112 -9.93 15.05 14.61
C LYS A 112 -9.24 13.84 13.95
N VAL A 113 -8.03 14.02 13.40
CA VAL A 113 -7.38 13.03 12.51
C VAL A 113 -6.13 12.44 13.14
N GLN A 114 -4.99 13.14 13.11
CA GLN A 114 -3.70 12.61 13.58
C GLN A 114 -2.80 13.68 14.20
N PRO A 115 -1.93 13.33 15.17
CA PRO A 115 -0.98 14.27 15.74
C PRO A 115 0.07 14.73 14.71
N PRO A 116 0.76 15.85 14.98
CA PRO A 116 1.90 16.27 14.17
C PRO A 116 3.04 15.24 14.18
N VAL A 117 3.75 15.11 13.06
CA VAL A 117 4.89 14.19 12.90
C VAL A 117 6.07 14.89 12.22
N ASP A 118 7.24 14.82 12.85
CA ASP A 118 8.49 15.34 12.29
C ASP A 118 9.34 14.20 11.71
N ILE A 119 9.16 13.93 10.42
CA ILE A 119 9.87 12.84 9.72
C ILE A 119 11.37 13.10 9.68
N ILE A 120 11.79 14.33 9.34
CA ILE A 120 13.22 14.67 9.24
C ILE A 120 13.88 14.61 10.61
N GLY A 121 13.25 15.17 11.64
CA GLY A 121 13.73 15.07 13.02
C GLY A 121 13.78 13.62 13.52
N GLY A 122 12.83 12.78 13.10
CA GLY A 122 12.88 11.34 13.39
C GLY A 122 14.04 10.62 12.71
N LEU A 123 14.39 11.00 11.47
CA LEU A 123 15.58 10.45 10.79
C LEU A 123 16.87 10.89 11.48
N ASP A 124 16.93 12.13 11.98
CA ASP A 124 18.05 12.62 12.78
C ASP A 124 18.20 11.83 14.08
N GLN A 125 17.07 11.52 14.74
CA GLN A 125 17.06 10.70 15.94
C GLN A 125 17.53 9.26 15.66
N ILE A 126 17.05 8.64 14.58
CA ILE A 126 17.53 7.31 14.16
C ILE A 126 19.03 7.35 13.88
N ASP A 127 19.52 8.37 13.18
CA ASP A 127 20.94 8.53 12.88
C ASP A 127 21.79 8.61 14.16
N ALA A 128 21.33 9.36 15.16
CA ALA A 128 21.98 9.46 16.48
C ALA A 128 21.91 8.12 17.27
N ASP A 129 20.80 7.39 17.19
CA ASP A 129 20.63 6.09 17.83
C ASP A 129 21.56 5.02 17.25
N ILE A 130 21.92 5.13 15.97
CA ILE A 130 22.94 4.27 15.36
C ILE A 130 24.31 4.54 16.00
N ASP A 131 24.71 5.81 16.16
CA ASP A 131 26.00 6.17 16.76
C ASP A 131 26.08 5.79 18.25
N ALA A 132 24.96 5.88 18.95
CA ALA A 132 24.85 5.48 20.35
C ALA A 132 24.86 3.95 20.55
N GLY A 133 24.72 3.16 19.48
CA GLY A 133 24.64 1.70 19.56
C GLY A 133 23.33 1.20 20.17
N ASN A 134 22.23 1.95 19.98
CA ASN A 134 20.93 1.65 20.60
C ASN A 134 20.15 0.54 19.90
N PHE A 135 20.53 0.15 18.68
CA PHE A 135 19.88 -0.92 17.92
C PHE A 135 20.45 -2.30 18.26
N LYS A 136 19.57 -3.22 18.64
CA LYS A 136 19.98 -4.58 19.06
C LYS A 136 20.29 -5.50 17.89
N ASN A 137 19.51 -5.37 16.81
CA ASN A 137 19.57 -6.22 15.62
C ASN A 137 19.03 -5.47 14.40
N GLU A 138 19.13 -6.08 13.22
CA GLU A 138 18.72 -5.43 11.96
C GLU A 138 17.20 -5.20 11.86
N TYR A 139 16.40 -6.05 12.53
CA TYR A 139 14.96 -5.87 12.61
C TYR A 139 14.58 -4.66 13.46
N ASP A 140 15.25 -4.44 14.60
CA ASP A 140 15.02 -3.30 15.50
C ASP A 140 15.23 -1.96 14.78
N PHE A 141 16.31 -1.85 14.01
CA PHE A 141 16.55 -0.70 13.12
C PHE A 141 15.47 -0.56 12.04
N GLY A 142 15.21 -1.62 11.29
CA GLY A 142 14.22 -1.59 10.21
C GLY A 142 12.81 -1.26 10.69
N TRP A 143 12.40 -1.82 11.83
CA TRP A 143 11.10 -1.56 12.44
C TRP A 143 10.98 -0.12 12.95
N THR A 144 12.06 0.44 13.48
CA THR A 144 12.10 1.85 13.91
C THR A 144 11.93 2.79 12.72
N LEU A 145 12.66 2.56 11.62
CA LEU A 145 12.51 3.33 10.38
C LEU A 145 11.11 3.17 9.76
N TYR A 146 10.60 1.93 9.70
CA TYR A 146 9.26 1.66 9.19
C TYR A 146 8.19 2.43 9.97
N LYS A 147 8.23 2.39 11.31
CA LYS A 147 7.27 3.10 12.17
C LYS A 147 7.34 4.61 12.00
N LEU A 148 8.54 5.17 11.86
CA LEU A 148 8.69 6.60 11.63
C LEU A 148 7.96 7.02 10.35
N ILE A 149 8.22 6.35 9.23
CA ILE A 149 7.55 6.67 7.96
C ILE A 149 6.05 6.38 8.05
N GLN A 150 5.66 5.26 8.65
CA GLN A 150 4.26 4.86 8.79
C GLN A 150 3.44 5.84 9.65
N SER A 151 4.08 6.55 10.59
CA SER A 151 3.42 7.55 11.44
C SER A 151 2.89 8.77 10.67
N ALA A 152 3.32 8.97 9.42
CA ALA A 152 2.73 9.97 8.54
C ALA A 152 1.27 9.65 8.13
N HIS A 153 0.82 8.41 8.33
CA HIS A 153 -0.51 7.93 7.95
C HIS A 153 -0.87 8.24 6.48
N ASP A 154 0.12 8.13 5.60
CA ASP A 154 0.00 8.38 4.17
C ASP A 154 0.34 7.09 3.41
N GLY A 155 -0.66 6.49 2.75
CA GLY A 155 -0.51 5.25 1.96
C GLY A 155 0.34 5.41 0.70
N HIS A 156 0.61 6.63 0.23
CA HIS A 156 1.59 6.91 -0.81
C HIS A 156 3.00 7.06 -0.26
N PHE A 157 3.15 7.46 1.01
CA PHE A 157 4.43 7.63 1.66
C PHE A 157 4.85 6.38 2.43
N ALA A 158 5.78 5.62 1.86
CA ALA A 158 6.22 4.36 2.45
C ALA A 158 7.71 4.14 2.27
N TYR A 159 8.31 3.51 3.27
CA TYR A 159 9.59 2.83 3.16
C TYR A 159 9.49 1.56 4.00
N VAL A 160 9.48 0.40 3.36
CA VAL A 160 9.45 -0.91 4.04
C VAL A 160 10.86 -1.49 3.96
N PRO A 161 11.66 -1.46 5.04
CA PRO A 161 12.99 -2.03 5.00
C PRO A 161 12.96 -3.53 4.68
N ASP A 162 13.98 -4.00 3.98
CA ASP A 162 14.17 -5.43 3.67
C ASP A 162 14.13 -6.32 4.92
N SER A 163 14.69 -5.84 6.03
CA SER A 163 14.64 -6.52 7.32
C SER A 163 13.24 -6.60 7.95
N VAL A 164 12.24 -5.87 7.44
CA VAL A 164 10.83 -5.94 7.87
C VAL A 164 9.98 -6.66 6.84
N GLY A 165 10.13 -6.31 5.56
CA GLY A 165 9.20 -6.66 4.50
C GLY A 165 9.58 -7.84 3.61
N SER A 166 10.83 -8.31 3.65
CA SER A 166 11.33 -9.30 2.68
C SER A 166 11.47 -10.72 3.24
N LEU A 167 11.38 -10.92 4.56
CA LEU A 167 11.71 -12.20 5.20
C LEU A 167 10.46 -12.98 5.61
N PHE A 168 9.56 -12.34 6.36
CA PHE A 168 8.36 -12.95 6.90
C PHE A 168 7.18 -12.00 6.82
N THR A 169 5.98 -12.55 6.64
CA THR A 169 4.73 -11.85 6.98
C THR A 169 4.07 -12.52 8.16
N TRP A 170 3.32 -11.75 8.95
CA TRP A 170 2.70 -12.22 10.18
C TRP A 170 1.18 -12.32 10.03
N GLY A 171 0.55 -13.15 10.87
CA GLY A 171 -0.91 -13.18 10.92
C GLY A 171 -1.50 -13.88 12.14
N ARG A 172 -2.78 -13.59 12.35
CA ARG A 172 -3.65 -14.28 13.31
C ARG A 172 -4.67 -15.13 12.55
N PRO A 173 -5.04 -16.32 13.04
CA PRO A 173 -5.94 -17.21 12.32
C PRO A 173 -7.42 -16.77 12.35
N ILE A 174 -7.86 -16.03 13.37
CA ILE A 174 -9.28 -15.69 13.55
C ILE A 174 -9.51 -14.20 13.27
N PRO A 175 -10.27 -13.85 12.21
CA PRO A 175 -10.69 -12.47 11.98
C PRO A 175 -11.81 -12.05 12.90
N LEU A 176 -11.91 -10.73 13.06
CA LEU A 176 -12.91 -10.07 13.87
C LEU A 176 -13.86 -9.26 12.98
N VAL A 177 -15.04 -8.95 13.49
CA VAL A 177 -15.97 -7.97 12.92
C VAL A 177 -16.47 -7.03 14.02
N SER A 178 -16.74 -5.77 13.67
CA SER A 178 -17.41 -4.80 14.54
C SER A 178 -18.85 -4.59 14.07
N VAL A 179 -19.83 -5.06 14.84
CA VAL A 179 -21.23 -5.09 14.40
C VAL A 179 -22.19 -4.58 15.47
N SER A 180 -23.21 -3.85 15.02
CA SER A 180 -24.39 -3.46 15.78
C SER A 180 -25.50 -4.49 15.59
N GLU A 181 -26.17 -4.92 16.66
CA GLU A 181 -27.26 -5.92 16.57
C GLU A 181 -28.40 -5.45 15.67
N ASP A 182 -28.74 -4.15 15.71
CA ASP A 182 -29.90 -3.56 15.04
C ASP A 182 -29.56 -2.36 14.12
N GLY A 183 -28.30 -1.91 14.11
CA GLY A 183 -27.85 -0.73 13.39
C GLY A 183 -27.97 0.58 14.19
N ASP A 184 -28.58 0.55 15.38
CA ASP A 184 -28.77 1.71 16.26
C ASP A 184 -27.91 1.62 17.53
N GLN A 185 -27.77 0.42 18.09
CA GLN A 185 -26.90 0.14 19.23
C GLN A 185 -25.43 0.36 18.87
N LEU A 186 -24.61 0.73 19.84
CA LEU A 186 -23.17 0.82 19.62
C LEU A 186 -22.63 -0.55 19.18
N PRO A 187 -21.75 -0.60 18.17
CA PRO A 187 -21.21 -1.86 17.67
C PRO A 187 -20.30 -2.50 18.72
N ALA A 188 -20.29 -3.83 18.75
CA ALA A 188 -19.36 -4.61 19.56
C ALA A 188 -18.53 -5.54 18.68
N VAL A 189 -17.38 -5.96 19.19
CA VAL A 189 -16.44 -6.81 18.46
C VAL A 189 -16.81 -8.27 18.66
N PHE A 190 -16.89 -9.03 17.57
CA PHE A 190 -17.14 -10.47 17.58
C PHE A 190 -16.09 -11.21 16.76
N ALA A 191 -15.83 -12.47 17.10
CA ALA A 191 -15.11 -13.37 16.22
C ALA A 191 -15.94 -13.62 14.96
N PHE A 192 -15.38 -13.44 13.77
CA PHE A 192 -16.11 -13.61 12.51
C PHE A 192 -16.69 -15.03 12.34
N PRO A 193 -16.03 -16.13 12.78
CA PRO A 193 -16.63 -17.47 12.75
C PRO A 193 -17.95 -17.58 13.53
N ASP A 194 -18.12 -16.82 14.62
CA ASP A 194 -19.37 -16.82 15.39
C ASP A 194 -20.51 -16.16 14.60
N VAL A 195 -20.18 -15.09 13.86
CA VAL A 195 -21.14 -14.41 12.98
C VAL A 195 -21.54 -15.31 11.82
N LEU A 196 -20.58 -15.98 11.16
CA LEU A 196 -20.86 -16.98 10.13
C LEU A 196 -21.74 -18.10 10.69
N GLY A 197 -21.35 -18.67 11.83
CA GLY A 197 -22.09 -19.73 12.50
C GLY A 197 -23.54 -19.34 12.80
N MET A 198 -23.76 -18.12 13.28
CA MET A 198 -25.09 -17.60 13.61
C MET A 198 -25.93 -17.27 12.36
N GLN A 199 -25.35 -16.60 11.35
CA GLN A 199 -26.03 -16.27 10.10
C GLN A 199 -26.46 -17.52 9.32
N PHE A 200 -25.61 -18.55 9.33
CA PHE A 200 -25.85 -19.80 8.61
C PHE A 200 -26.45 -20.91 9.46
N LYS A 201 -26.76 -20.64 10.74
CA LYS A 201 -27.37 -21.59 11.69
C LYS A 201 -26.54 -22.87 11.87
N ASN A 202 -25.21 -22.73 11.83
CA ASN A 202 -24.24 -23.81 12.02
C ASN A 202 -23.77 -23.95 13.48
N ILE A 203 -24.22 -23.07 14.39
CA ILE A 203 -23.90 -23.12 15.82
C ILE A 203 -25.17 -23.21 16.67
N SER A 204 -25.05 -23.80 17.86
CA SER A 204 -26.14 -23.94 18.84
C SER A 204 -26.06 -22.95 20.00
N TYR A 205 -24.99 -22.17 20.09
CA TYR A 205 -24.77 -21.16 21.13
C TYR A 205 -25.04 -19.75 20.61
N THR A 206 -25.23 -18.80 21.53
CA THR A 206 -25.33 -17.37 21.20
C THR A 206 -23.93 -16.75 21.18
N PRO A 207 -23.50 -16.12 20.07
CA PRO A 207 -22.24 -15.38 20.03
C PRO A 207 -22.12 -14.35 21.15
N SER A 208 -20.96 -14.32 21.81
CA SER A 208 -20.62 -13.35 22.84
C SER A 208 -19.59 -12.36 22.28
N PRO A 209 -19.64 -11.07 22.62
CA PRO A 209 -18.64 -10.11 22.18
C PRO A 209 -17.29 -10.39 22.84
N VAL A 210 -16.21 -10.05 22.14
CA VAL A 210 -14.84 -10.00 22.65
C VAL A 210 -14.69 -8.73 23.49
N VAL A 211 -14.28 -8.88 24.75
CA VAL A 211 -14.12 -7.77 25.71
C VAL A 211 -12.66 -7.53 26.07
N GLU A 212 -11.80 -8.54 25.98
CA GLU A 212 -10.36 -8.36 26.13
C GLU A 212 -9.59 -9.12 25.04
N ILE A 213 -8.44 -8.57 24.64
CA ILE A 213 -7.44 -9.19 23.78
C ILE A 213 -6.11 -9.15 24.54
N ASP A 214 -5.52 -10.32 24.78
CA ASP A 214 -4.30 -10.49 25.58
C ASP A 214 -4.37 -9.81 26.96
N GLY A 215 -5.55 -9.86 27.60
CA GLY A 215 -5.80 -9.29 28.93
C GLY A 215 -5.94 -7.76 28.96
N LYS A 216 -6.00 -7.12 27.79
CA LYS A 216 -6.26 -5.69 27.62
C LYS A 216 -7.66 -5.48 27.07
N ASP A 217 -8.35 -4.39 27.44
CA ASP A 217 -9.65 -4.05 26.86
C ASP A 217 -9.60 -4.12 25.32
N ALA A 218 -10.59 -4.78 24.72
CA ALA A 218 -10.58 -5.06 23.29
C ALA A 218 -10.61 -3.79 22.44
N THR A 219 -11.32 -2.75 22.89
CA THR A 219 -11.38 -1.46 22.16
C THR A 219 -10.04 -0.76 22.23
N GLU A 220 -9.45 -0.67 23.43
CA GLU A 220 -8.14 -0.05 23.62
C GLU A 220 -7.05 -0.77 22.80
N PHE A 221 -7.03 -2.10 22.83
CA PHE A 221 -6.10 -2.91 22.03
C PHE A 221 -6.24 -2.66 20.53
N LEU A 222 -7.47 -2.63 20.02
CA LEU A 222 -7.74 -2.49 18.59
C LEU A 222 -7.46 -1.06 18.12
N GLU A 223 -7.83 -0.03 18.89
CA GLU A 223 -7.49 1.35 18.55
C GLU A 223 -5.97 1.56 18.50
N GLU A 224 -5.20 1.00 19.42
CA GLU A 224 -3.73 1.03 19.36
C GLU A 224 -3.17 0.28 18.14
N LEU A 225 -3.65 -0.94 17.89
CA LEU A 225 -3.21 -1.73 16.74
C LEU A 225 -3.51 -1.01 15.42
N SER A 226 -4.64 -0.31 15.33
CA SER A 226 -5.06 0.45 14.14
C SER A 226 -4.03 1.50 13.72
N GLN A 227 -3.28 2.07 14.69
CA GLN A 227 -2.29 3.11 14.41
C GLN A 227 -1.05 2.58 13.66
N HIS A 228 -0.91 1.27 13.48
CA HIS A 228 0.10 0.70 12.57
C HIS A 228 -0.34 0.70 11.09
N GLY A 229 -1.58 1.12 10.79
CA GLY A 229 -2.10 1.26 9.44
C GLY A 229 -1.66 2.56 8.75
N GLN A 230 -2.01 2.67 7.47
CA GLN A 230 -1.56 3.75 6.57
C GLN A 230 -2.65 4.77 6.19
N LEU A 231 -3.84 4.63 6.74
CA LEU A 231 -4.93 5.59 6.53
C LEU A 231 -4.81 6.72 7.55
N GLN A 232 -5.32 7.89 7.20
CA GLN A 232 -5.28 9.07 8.05
C GLN A 232 -6.35 9.01 9.13
N ASP A 233 -7.57 8.73 8.71
CA ASP A 233 -8.72 8.77 9.59
C ASP A 233 -8.72 7.59 10.56
N ARG A 234 -8.93 7.89 11.84
CA ARG A 234 -8.91 6.89 12.91
C ARG A 234 -10.06 5.88 12.79
N ASP A 235 -11.20 6.28 12.25
CA ASP A 235 -12.35 5.40 12.05
C ASP A 235 -12.16 4.50 10.83
N ALA A 236 -11.54 5.01 9.75
CA ALA A 236 -11.11 4.20 8.61
C ALA A 236 -10.00 3.20 9.00
N LEU A 237 -9.02 3.61 9.81
CA LEU A 237 -8.01 2.71 10.38
C LEU A 237 -8.64 1.59 11.20
N TYR A 238 -9.61 1.95 12.06
CA TYR A 238 -10.34 0.99 12.89
C TYR A 238 -11.12 0.00 12.04
N ASN A 239 -11.87 0.46 11.03
CA ASN A 239 -12.57 -0.39 10.06
C ASN A 239 -11.62 -1.41 9.41
N ASN A 240 -10.44 -0.96 9.00
CA ASN A 240 -9.47 -1.80 8.30
C ASN A 240 -8.88 -2.94 9.16
N LEU A 241 -9.11 -2.97 10.48
CA LEU A 241 -8.78 -4.10 11.35
C LEU A 241 -9.64 -5.33 11.08
N PHE A 242 -10.88 -5.12 10.65
CA PHE A 242 -11.93 -6.13 10.63
C PHE A 242 -12.08 -6.77 9.25
N TYR A 243 -12.79 -7.89 9.22
CA TYR A 243 -13.27 -8.48 7.98
C TYR A 243 -14.34 -7.58 7.35
N GLU A 244 -14.11 -7.14 6.12
CA GLU A 244 -15.03 -6.29 5.36
C GLU A 244 -15.13 -6.77 3.91
N LEU A 245 -16.36 -6.93 3.41
CA LEU A 245 -16.60 -7.40 2.03
C LEU A 245 -15.97 -6.47 0.98
N ALA A 246 -15.94 -5.17 1.25
CA ALA A 246 -15.28 -4.18 0.39
C ALA A 246 -13.78 -4.48 0.25
N GLN A 247 -13.10 -4.77 1.36
CA GLN A 247 -11.68 -5.10 1.37
C GLN A 247 -11.38 -6.45 0.71
N VAL A 248 -12.27 -7.42 0.85
CA VAL A 248 -12.17 -8.71 0.13
C VAL A 248 -12.25 -8.51 -1.39
N SER A 249 -13.11 -7.61 -1.86
CA SER A 249 -13.30 -7.35 -3.30
C SER A 249 -12.05 -6.77 -3.98
N LEU A 250 -11.17 -6.13 -3.21
CA LEU A 250 -9.88 -5.58 -3.68
C LEU A 250 -8.78 -6.66 -3.82
N SER A 251 -9.06 -7.91 -3.46
CA SER A 251 -8.10 -9.03 -3.55
C SER A 251 -6.77 -8.68 -2.87
N ALA A 252 -5.62 -8.93 -3.52
CA ALA A 252 -4.29 -8.66 -2.99
C ALA A 252 -4.03 -7.18 -2.62
N MET A 253 -4.85 -6.24 -3.12
CA MET A 253 -4.73 -4.81 -2.84
C MET A 253 -5.51 -4.37 -1.60
N GLY A 254 -6.43 -5.20 -1.10
CA GLY A 254 -7.20 -4.91 0.13
C GLY A 254 -6.57 -5.49 1.39
N SER A 255 -7.23 -5.25 2.52
CA SER A 255 -6.87 -5.92 3.79
C SER A 255 -7.45 -7.35 3.89
N GLY A 256 -8.25 -7.81 2.93
CA GLY A 256 -8.77 -9.18 2.91
C GLY A 256 -9.59 -9.50 4.16
N THR A 257 -9.00 -10.26 5.09
CA THR A 257 -9.65 -10.63 6.38
C THR A 257 -9.44 -9.61 7.50
N GLY A 258 -8.83 -8.46 7.18
CA GLY A 258 -8.54 -7.36 8.10
C GLY A 258 -7.05 -7.29 8.47
N THR A 259 -6.60 -6.10 8.87
CA THR A 259 -5.22 -5.92 9.33
C THR A 259 -4.94 -6.61 10.68
N PHE A 260 -5.98 -6.91 11.48
CA PHE A 260 -5.84 -7.72 12.70
C PHE A 260 -5.26 -9.12 12.43
N THR A 261 -5.65 -9.73 11.31
CA THR A 261 -5.20 -11.07 10.89
C THR A 261 -3.97 -11.05 9.99
N GLY A 262 -3.35 -9.88 9.77
CA GLY A 262 -2.18 -9.75 8.92
C GLY A 262 -2.50 -9.44 7.46
N GLY A 263 -3.72 -8.97 7.15
CA GLY A 263 -4.02 -8.39 5.84
C GLY A 263 -3.39 -7.00 5.65
N GLY A 264 -3.25 -6.55 4.41
CA GLY A 264 -2.77 -5.18 4.12
C GLY A 264 -1.44 -4.85 4.80
N ARG A 265 -1.35 -3.72 5.50
CA ARG A 265 -0.15 -3.34 6.28
C ARG A 265 0.02 -4.14 7.59
N GLY A 266 -1.04 -4.81 8.06
CA GLY A 266 -0.99 -5.67 9.24
C GLY A 266 0.01 -6.83 9.10
N ARG A 267 0.33 -7.23 7.86
CA ARG A 267 1.29 -8.30 7.56
C ARG A 267 2.71 -8.03 8.06
N TRP A 268 3.05 -6.78 8.37
CA TRP A 268 4.36 -6.36 8.88
C TRP A 268 4.43 -6.29 10.41
N VAL A 269 3.28 -6.31 11.09
CA VAL A 269 3.18 -6.15 12.54
C VAL A 269 3.28 -7.53 13.20
N TYR A 270 4.33 -7.76 13.98
CA TYR A 270 4.46 -9.00 14.75
C TYR A 270 3.37 -9.09 15.83
N PRO A 271 2.51 -10.13 15.80
CA PRO A 271 1.34 -10.21 16.68
C PRO A 271 1.64 -10.87 18.04
N GLY A 272 2.89 -11.24 18.34
CA GLY A 272 3.24 -12.12 19.46
C GLY A 272 3.14 -13.61 19.08
N ALA A 273 3.54 -14.50 19.99
CA ALA A 273 3.45 -15.95 19.78
C ALA A 273 2.01 -16.47 19.68
N THR A 274 1.14 -15.91 20.51
CA THR A 274 -0.26 -16.29 20.65
C THR A 274 -1.10 -15.04 20.82
N THR A 275 -2.39 -15.12 20.48
CA THR A 275 -3.38 -14.10 20.80
C THR A 275 -4.50 -14.75 21.61
N THR A 276 -4.90 -14.16 22.74
CA THR A 276 -6.01 -14.62 23.57
C THR A 276 -7.19 -13.68 23.44
N LEU A 277 -8.34 -14.21 23.00
CA LEU A 277 -9.61 -13.51 23.00
C LEU A 277 -10.41 -13.90 24.24
N THR A 278 -10.83 -12.93 25.05
CA THR A 278 -11.72 -13.14 26.19
C THR A 278 -13.08 -12.54 25.89
N PHE A 279 -14.13 -13.31 26.15
CA PHE A 279 -15.51 -12.98 25.77
C PHE A 279 -16.32 -12.53 26.98
N ALA A 280 -17.35 -11.71 26.75
CA ALA A 280 -18.22 -11.18 27.81
C ALA A 280 -18.94 -12.26 28.66
N ASN A 281 -19.12 -13.46 28.12
CA ASN A 281 -19.68 -14.61 28.85
C ASN A 281 -18.66 -15.31 29.78
N GLY A 282 -17.43 -14.81 29.86
CA GLY A 282 -16.34 -15.35 30.67
C GLY A 282 -15.52 -16.46 30.02
N SER A 283 -15.85 -16.90 28.80
CA SER A 283 -15.00 -17.83 28.05
C SER A 283 -13.77 -17.13 27.48
N SER A 284 -12.76 -17.91 27.10
CA SER A 284 -11.59 -17.40 26.40
C SER A 284 -11.07 -18.41 25.38
N HIS A 285 -10.43 -17.91 24.33
CA HIS A 285 -9.80 -18.72 23.30
C HIS A 285 -8.41 -18.16 22.97
N THR A 286 -7.38 -18.98 23.16
CA THR A 286 -5.99 -18.65 22.79
C THR A 286 -5.65 -19.34 21.46
N MET A 287 -5.24 -18.54 20.48
CA MET A 287 -4.79 -19.01 19.17
C MET A 287 -3.28 -18.89 19.03
N GLU A 288 -2.64 -19.87 18.40
CA GLU A 288 -1.25 -19.75 17.97
C GLU A 288 -1.18 -18.85 16.74
N ASN A 289 -0.36 -17.80 16.81
CA ASN A 289 -0.13 -16.91 15.68
C ASN A 289 0.91 -17.54 14.74
N TYR A 290 0.91 -17.14 13.49
CA TYR A 290 1.80 -17.71 12.48
C TYR A 290 2.60 -16.65 11.74
N ALA A 291 3.66 -17.10 11.08
CA ALA A 291 4.42 -16.36 10.09
C ALA A 291 4.47 -17.12 8.76
N ARG A 292 4.53 -16.42 7.64
CA ARG A 292 4.78 -16.97 6.30
C ARG A 292 6.16 -16.52 5.83
N PRO A 293 7.12 -17.43 5.61
CA PRO A 293 8.38 -17.10 4.96
C PRO A 293 8.13 -16.59 3.53
N LEU A 294 8.75 -15.46 3.18
CA LEU A 294 8.72 -14.91 1.82
C LEU A 294 9.91 -15.37 0.97
N ILE A 295 10.88 -16.03 1.60
CA ILE A 295 12.13 -16.47 1.00
C ILE A 295 12.40 -17.96 1.30
N PRO A 296 13.17 -18.66 0.44
CA PRO A 296 13.69 -19.97 0.76
C PRO A 296 14.69 -19.94 1.94
N LEU A 297 14.34 -20.61 3.04
CA LEU A 297 15.17 -20.70 4.25
C LEU A 297 16.08 -21.94 4.29
N ARG A 298 16.22 -22.66 3.16
CA ARG A 298 17.05 -23.87 3.10
C ARG A 298 18.52 -23.51 3.33
N ASN A 299 19.15 -24.32 4.19
CA ASN A 299 20.56 -24.17 4.58
C ASN A 299 20.86 -22.84 5.28
N ILE A 300 19.86 -22.20 5.89
CA ILE A 300 20.05 -21.05 6.78
C ILE A 300 20.11 -21.58 8.20
N ALA A 301 21.28 -21.47 8.85
CA ALA A 301 21.45 -21.95 10.22
C ALA A 301 21.36 -20.81 11.24
N THR A 302 21.97 -19.67 10.93
CA THR A 302 22.08 -18.49 11.81
C THR A 302 21.43 -17.26 11.18
N GLY A 303 21.19 -16.22 11.99
CA GLY A 303 20.79 -14.90 11.50
C GLY A 303 21.84 -14.26 10.59
N GLN A 304 23.13 -14.54 10.77
CA GLN A 304 24.17 -14.09 9.85
C GLN A 304 24.02 -14.74 8.46
N ASP A 305 23.76 -16.05 8.38
CA ASP A 305 23.52 -16.73 7.08
C ASP A 305 22.31 -16.15 6.35
N LEU A 306 21.27 -15.78 7.12
CA LEU A 306 20.07 -15.15 6.61
C LEU A 306 20.39 -13.77 6.02
N ALA A 307 21.15 -12.96 6.77
CA ALA A 307 21.58 -11.64 6.36
C ALA A 307 22.44 -11.68 5.08
N ASP A 308 23.47 -12.53 5.06
CA ASP A 308 24.42 -12.63 3.94
C ASP A 308 23.75 -13.06 2.64
N LYS A 309 22.67 -13.84 2.73
CA LYS A 309 21.98 -14.38 1.56
C LYS A 309 20.84 -13.50 1.08
N TRP A 310 20.13 -12.83 1.99
CA TRP A 310 18.83 -12.22 1.68
C TRP A 310 18.71 -10.74 2.03
N LEU A 311 19.65 -10.15 2.77
CA LEU A 311 19.70 -8.72 3.03
C LEU A 311 20.84 -8.06 2.25
N THR A 312 20.67 -6.77 1.96
CA THR A 312 21.74 -5.97 1.36
C THR A 312 22.43 -5.16 2.46
N PHE A 313 23.77 -5.10 2.46
CA PHE A 313 24.51 -4.19 3.35
C PHE A 313 25.29 -3.09 2.61
N GLY A 314 25.10 -3.00 1.28
CA GLY A 314 25.69 -2.00 0.40
C GLY A 314 27.20 -1.84 0.62
N SER A 315 28.02 -2.71 0.02
CA SER A 315 29.47 -2.46 -0.01
C SER A 315 29.78 -1.26 -0.90
N THR A 316 30.77 -0.45 -0.54
CA THR A 316 31.16 0.81 -1.21
C THR A 316 31.69 0.68 -2.64
N ASP A 317 31.73 -0.52 -3.24
CA ASP A 317 32.24 -0.76 -4.59
C ASP A 317 31.57 -1.99 -5.24
N SER A 318 30.27 -1.92 -5.54
CA SER A 318 29.67 -2.91 -6.45
C SER A 318 29.23 -2.23 -7.73
N THR A 319 30.04 -2.42 -8.78
CA THR A 319 29.57 -2.40 -10.17
C THR A 319 28.25 -3.16 -10.30
N PRO A 320 27.36 -2.76 -11.23
CA PRO A 320 26.06 -3.39 -11.40
C PRO A 320 26.27 -4.90 -11.57
N LYS A 321 25.69 -5.70 -10.66
CA LYS A 321 25.47 -7.11 -10.98
C LYS A 321 24.42 -7.13 -12.07
N GLU A 322 24.85 -7.45 -13.29
CA GLU A 322 23.95 -7.96 -14.31
C GLU A 322 23.22 -9.16 -13.70
N ASN A 323 21.95 -8.98 -13.32
CA ASN A 323 21.08 -10.08 -12.94
C ASN A 323 20.70 -10.83 -14.23
N SER A 324 21.61 -11.67 -14.70
CA SER A 324 21.29 -12.73 -15.64
C SER A 324 20.52 -13.82 -14.89
N GLY A 325 19.18 -13.73 -14.95
CA GLY A 325 18.24 -14.83 -14.70
C GLY A 325 18.22 -15.43 -13.30
N ALA A 326 17.26 -15.00 -12.48
CA ALA A 326 16.66 -15.87 -11.46
C ALA A 326 15.28 -15.34 -11.07
N ASP A 327 14.26 -16.13 -11.36
CA ASP A 327 12.92 -16.05 -10.80
C ASP A 327 13.02 -15.89 -9.27
N THR A 328 12.84 -14.66 -8.81
CA THR A 328 12.58 -14.34 -7.41
C THR A 328 11.19 -13.76 -7.40
N ALA A 329 10.28 -14.46 -6.72
CA ALA A 329 8.91 -14.03 -6.50
C ALA A 329 8.92 -12.73 -5.67
N VAL A 330 9.04 -11.61 -6.39
CA VAL A 330 8.53 -10.33 -5.94
C VAL A 330 7.04 -10.57 -5.74
N VAL A 331 6.56 -10.40 -4.50
CA VAL A 331 5.12 -10.34 -4.22
C VAL A 331 4.50 -9.42 -5.27
N GLN A 332 3.69 -10.00 -6.16
CA GLN A 332 3.03 -9.27 -7.22
C GLN A 332 2.09 -8.25 -6.59
N VAL A 333 2.59 -7.03 -6.40
CA VAL A 333 1.74 -5.84 -6.40
C VAL A 333 1.15 -5.81 -7.80
N ALA A 334 -0.17 -6.04 -7.91
CA ALA A 334 -0.88 -6.02 -9.17
C ALA A 334 -0.49 -4.75 -9.97
N GLY A 335 0.27 -4.95 -11.04
CA GLY A 335 0.83 -3.87 -11.87
C GLY A 335 2.15 -4.27 -12.51
N ASN A 336 2.12 -5.18 -13.48
CA ASN A 336 3.25 -5.46 -14.39
C ASN A 336 3.48 -4.29 -15.37
N ASN A 337 3.70 -3.10 -14.85
CA ASN A 337 4.23 -1.98 -15.60
C ASN A 337 5.56 -1.55 -14.99
N ALA A 338 6.48 -1.00 -15.79
CA ALA A 338 7.76 -0.49 -15.31
C ALA A 338 7.58 0.44 -14.07
N PRO A 339 8.57 0.52 -13.15
CA PRO A 339 8.49 1.42 -12.00
C PRO A 339 8.16 2.85 -12.47
N GLY A 340 7.00 3.40 -12.05
CA GLY A 340 6.54 4.74 -12.45
C GLY A 340 5.56 4.79 -13.64
N TYR A 341 5.08 3.67 -14.16
CA TYR A 341 3.94 3.66 -15.09
C TYR A 341 2.62 3.89 -14.31
N PRO A 342 1.65 4.60 -14.90
CA PRO A 342 0.66 5.42 -14.20
C PRO A 342 -0.38 4.63 -13.41
N THR A 343 -0.72 5.18 -12.25
CA THR A 343 -2.01 4.99 -11.60
C THR A 343 -3.11 5.46 -12.55
N PRO A 344 -4.25 4.76 -12.67
CA PRO A 344 -5.37 5.19 -13.51
C PRO A 344 -6.10 6.39 -12.89
N ILE A 345 -5.39 7.51 -12.68
CA ILE A 345 -5.92 8.81 -12.24
C ILE A 345 -7.04 9.23 -13.19
N ALA A 346 -6.83 9.04 -14.50
CA ALA A 346 -7.82 9.33 -15.53
C ALA A 346 -9.14 8.55 -15.37
N ALA A 347 -9.15 7.39 -14.69
CA ALA A 347 -10.40 6.65 -14.45
C ALA A 347 -11.36 7.44 -13.55
N GLY A 348 -10.84 8.16 -12.55
CA GLY A 348 -11.65 9.01 -11.68
C GLY A 348 -12.27 10.18 -12.46
N TYR A 349 -11.46 10.85 -13.29
CA TYR A 349 -11.96 11.91 -14.18
C TYR A 349 -12.97 11.39 -15.20
N ASP A 350 -12.70 10.26 -15.85
CA ASP A 350 -13.57 9.70 -16.87
C ASP A 350 -14.91 9.25 -16.28
N MET A 351 -14.90 8.55 -15.14
CA MET A 351 -16.13 8.16 -14.45
C MET A 351 -16.97 9.38 -14.06
N PHE A 352 -16.34 10.43 -13.52
CA PHE A 352 -17.02 11.69 -13.21
C PHE A 352 -17.63 12.32 -14.46
N LYS A 353 -16.87 12.42 -15.56
CA LYS A 353 -17.34 13.00 -16.82
C LYS A 353 -18.43 12.17 -17.51
N GLN A 354 -18.44 10.85 -17.34
CA GLN A 354 -19.53 10.00 -17.83
C GLN A 354 -20.85 10.28 -17.10
N LEU A 355 -20.80 10.56 -15.79
CA LEU A 355 -21.97 10.91 -14.97
C LEU A 355 -22.40 12.37 -15.13
N PHE A 356 -21.43 13.29 -15.23
CA PHE A 356 -21.63 14.74 -15.29
C PHE A 356 -20.90 15.37 -16.49
N PRO A 357 -21.33 15.11 -17.75
CA PRO A 357 -20.60 15.58 -18.93
C PRO A 357 -20.52 17.11 -19.05
N ASN A 358 -21.44 17.85 -18.43
CA ASN A 358 -21.48 19.31 -18.42
C ASN A 358 -20.66 19.98 -17.32
N ILE A 359 -20.08 19.23 -16.38
CA ILE A 359 -19.24 19.80 -15.31
C ILE A 359 -17.78 19.66 -15.72
N GLU A 360 -17.03 20.77 -15.67
CA GLU A 360 -15.57 20.76 -15.84
C GLU A 360 -14.95 20.20 -14.56
N PRO A 361 -14.14 19.12 -14.61
CA PRO A 361 -13.56 18.50 -13.44
C PRO A 361 -12.34 19.31 -12.98
N LEU A 362 -12.56 20.25 -12.07
CA LEU A 362 -11.51 21.09 -11.53
C LEU A 362 -10.73 20.32 -10.45
N SER A 363 -9.46 20.02 -10.68
CA SER A 363 -8.63 19.29 -9.70
C SER A 363 -7.25 19.89 -9.68
N ASN A 364 -7.08 20.87 -8.78
CA ASN A 364 -5.83 21.59 -8.60
C ASN A 364 -4.84 20.69 -7.87
N ASN A 365 -3.59 20.81 -8.26
CA ASN A 365 -2.50 20.09 -7.63
C ASN A 365 -1.20 20.90 -7.72
N ARG A 366 -0.24 20.50 -6.91
CA ARG A 366 1.12 21.06 -6.90
C ARG A 366 2.12 20.00 -6.44
N LEU A 367 3.40 20.23 -6.71
CA LEU A 367 4.51 19.43 -6.24
C LEU A 367 5.41 20.29 -5.33
N ARG A 368 6.11 19.68 -4.37
CA ARG A 368 7.07 20.41 -3.51
C ARG A 368 8.28 20.82 -4.33
N ALA A 369 8.59 22.11 -4.33
CA ALA A 369 9.66 22.67 -5.15
C ALA A 369 11.00 22.67 -4.39
N HIS A 370 12.00 22.06 -5.01
CA HIS A 370 13.38 22.04 -4.53
C HIS A 370 14.35 21.89 -5.72
N GLU A 371 15.65 22.04 -5.48
CA GLU A 371 16.67 22.10 -6.53
C GLU A 371 16.63 20.89 -7.49
N ALA A 372 16.46 19.67 -6.97
CA ALA A 372 16.46 18.47 -7.82
C ALA A 372 15.26 18.47 -8.78
N VAL A 373 14.07 18.88 -8.32
CA VAL A 373 12.87 19.04 -9.17
C VAL A 373 13.12 20.07 -10.26
N ASP A 374 13.75 21.19 -9.93
CA ASP A 374 14.03 22.25 -10.89
C ASP A 374 15.00 21.78 -11.99
N LEU A 375 16.15 21.22 -11.59
CA LEU A 375 17.15 20.70 -12.53
C LEU A 375 16.57 19.63 -13.44
N ILE A 376 15.77 18.71 -12.88
CA ILE A 376 15.08 17.67 -13.64
C ILE A 376 14.11 18.28 -14.66
N GLY A 377 13.31 19.25 -14.23
CA GLY A 377 12.31 19.89 -15.07
C GLY A 377 12.90 20.73 -16.19
N GLN A 378 13.95 21.52 -15.90
CA GLN A 378 14.67 22.28 -16.91
C GLN A 378 15.24 21.36 -18.00
N ALA A 379 15.94 20.28 -17.61
CA ALA A 379 16.54 19.35 -18.57
C ALA A 379 15.47 18.61 -19.39
N THR A 380 14.42 18.10 -18.71
CA THR A 380 13.34 17.32 -19.32
C THR A 380 12.51 18.17 -20.26
N SER A 381 12.03 19.33 -19.81
CA SER A 381 11.24 20.25 -20.64
C SER A 381 12.04 20.76 -21.84
N THR A 382 13.32 21.10 -21.65
CA THR A 382 14.19 21.55 -22.75
C THR A 382 14.39 20.45 -23.79
N PHE A 383 14.60 19.21 -23.36
CA PHE A 383 14.73 18.07 -24.28
C PHE A 383 13.41 17.75 -24.99
N ALA A 384 12.31 17.65 -24.24
CA ALA A 384 10.98 17.35 -24.76
C ALA A 384 10.53 18.35 -25.83
N SER A 385 10.83 19.63 -25.63
CA SER A 385 10.47 20.74 -26.53
C SER A 385 11.18 20.70 -27.90
N ARG A 386 12.21 19.86 -28.08
CA ARG A 386 12.92 19.70 -29.36
C ARG A 386 12.15 18.85 -30.37
N PHE A 387 11.10 18.17 -29.93
CA PHE A 387 10.37 17.18 -30.70
C PHE A 387 8.89 17.58 -30.81
N PRO A 388 8.21 17.21 -31.91
CA PRO A 388 6.76 17.35 -31.98
C PRO A 388 6.11 16.54 -30.85
N ARG A 389 5.03 17.08 -30.28
CA ARG A 389 4.27 16.41 -29.22
C ARG A 389 3.30 15.41 -29.85
N GLU A 390 3.80 14.21 -30.13
CA GLU A 390 3.03 13.13 -30.75
C GLU A 390 3.44 11.77 -30.20
N TYR A 391 2.50 10.82 -30.17
CA TYR A 391 2.79 9.48 -29.68
C TYR A 391 3.69 8.71 -30.66
N GLY A 392 4.97 8.56 -30.29
CA GLY A 392 5.99 7.93 -31.13
C GLY A 392 6.52 6.59 -30.60
N LYS A 393 7.35 5.92 -31.42
CA LYS A 393 8.06 4.68 -31.04
C LYS A 393 9.32 4.91 -30.21
N ASN A 394 9.82 6.15 -30.13
CA ASN A 394 11.04 6.48 -29.40
C ASN A 394 10.75 6.59 -27.91
N ARG A 395 11.16 5.55 -27.14
CA ARG A 395 10.91 5.48 -25.70
C ARG A 395 11.51 6.63 -24.91
N THR A 396 12.66 7.16 -25.31
CA THR A 396 13.31 8.29 -24.61
C THR A 396 12.52 9.58 -24.76
N ILE A 397 12.04 9.86 -25.98
CA ILE A 397 11.19 11.02 -26.25
C ILE A 397 9.85 10.87 -25.52
N THR A 398 9.22 9.70 -25.63
CA THR A 398 7.96 9.40 -24.93
C THR A 398 8.11 9.54 -23.41
N ALA A 399 9.20 9.04 -22.82
CA ALA A 399 9.45 9.18 -21.39
C ALA A 399 9.57 10.64 -20.97
N ALA A 400 10.25 11.49 -21.75
CA ALA A 400 10.33 12.91 -21.47
C ALA A 400 8.97 13.61 -21.62
N GLN A 401 8.27 13.40 -22.75
CA GLN A 401 7.03 14.13 -23.06
C GLN A 401 5.80 13.69 -22.26
N SER A 402 5.81 12.47 -21.71
CA SER A 402 4.75 11.98 -20.81
C SER A 402 5.01 12.30 -19.34
N SER A 403 6.18 12.82 -19.00
CA SER A 403 6.58 13.09 -17.62
C SER A 403 6.02 14.42 -17.12
N TYR A 404 5.68 14.50 -15.83
CA TYR A 404 5.33 15.77 -15.15
C TYR A 404 6.39 16.86 -15.36
N PHE A 405 7.65 16.47 -15.53
CA PHE A 405 8.77 17.39 -15.71
C PHE A 405 8.85 18.01 -17.11
N ASP A 406 7.93 17.65 -18.00
CA ASP A 406 7.61 18.40 -19.21
C ASP A 406 6.44 19.36 -18.93
N TYR A 407 6.66 20.67 -19.05
CA TYR A 407 5.62 21.65 -18.71
C TYR A 407 4.34 21.55 -19.56
N HIS A 408 4.40 20.89 -20.72
CA HIS A 408 3.26 20.70 -21.61
C HIS A 408 2.22 19.69 -21.08
N THR A 409 2.58 18.80 -20.15
CA THR A 409 1.65 17.75 -19.66
C THR A 409 0.54 18.28 -18.78
N ASP A 410 0.71 19.47 -18.22
CA ASP A 410 -0.25 20.11 -17.34
C ASP A 410 -0.66 21.46 -17.93
N VAL A 411 -1.79 21.97 -17.44
CA VAL A 411 -2.29 23.31 -17.71
C VAL A 411 -2.36 24.09 -16.41
N LYS A 412 -2.43 25.42 -16.53
CA LYS A 412 -2.73 26.30 -15.40
C LYS A 412 -4.13 26.03 -14.85
N VAL A 413 -4.41 26.55 -13.66
CA VAL A 413 -5.72 26.43 -13.00
C VAL A 413 -6.87 26.94 -13.89
N ASP A 414 -6.64 27.94 -14.74
CA ASP A 414 -7.63 28.46 -15.70
C ASP A 414 -7.80 27.60 -16.97
N GLY A 415 -6.99 26.55 -17.13
CA GLY A 415 -7.01 25.64 -18.27
C GLY A 415 -6.13 26.06 -19.45
N THR A 416 -5.44 27.20 -19.35
CA THR A 416 -4.49 27.63 -20.38
C THR A 416 -3.13 26.94 -20.23
N PRO A 417 -2.39 26.70 -21.32
CA PRO A 417 -1.09 26.00 -21.23
C PRO A 417 -0.03 26.85 -20.52
N PHE A 418 0.92 26.18 -19.88
CA PHE A 418 2.18 26.81 -19.47
C PHE A 418 3.03 27.14 -20.71
N SER A 419 3.76 28.25 -20.65
CA SER A 419 4.65 28.74 -21.71
C SER A 419 6.12 28.33 -21.53
N SER A 420 6.49 27.90 -20.32
CA SER A 420 7.85 27.48 -19.96
C SER A 420 7.85 26.63 -18.69
N TRP A 421 8.98 25.96 -18.44
CA TRP A 421 9.21 25.29 -17.15
C TRP A 421 9.22 26.27 -15.99
N ASP A 422 9.86 27.44 -16.12
CA ASP A 422 9.92 28.46 -15.07
C ASP A 422 8.51 28.90 -14.62
N GLU A 423 7.57 29.06 -15.55
CA GLU A 423 6.17 29.38 -15.22
C GLU A 423 5.50 28.26 -14.41
N LYS A 424 5.80 26.99 -14.72
CA LYS A 424 5.26 25.82 -14.00
C LYS A 424 5.95 25.60 -12.65
N MET A 425 7.26 25.79 -12.57
CA MET A 425 8.06 25.54 -11.38
C MET A 425 7.80 26.55 -10.26
N GLY A 426 7.44 27.80 -10.59
CA GLY A 426 7.42 28.87 -9.60
C GLY A 426 8.85 29.10 -9.09
N PRO A 427 9.20 28.90 -7.81
CA PRO A 427 8.34 28.38 -6.77
C PRO A 427 7.54 29.48 -6.06
N HIS A 428 6.47 29.07 -5.40
CA HIS A 428 5.67 29.90 -4.51
C HIS A 428 5.82 29.41 -3.08
N GLU A 429 6.06 30.34 -2.15
CA GLU A 429 6.10 30.02 -0.72
C GLU A 429 4.67 29.93 -0.17
N VAL A 430 4.33 28.77 0.39
CA VAL A 430 3.02 28.50 1.00
C VAL A 430 3.25 27.79 2.33
N ASN A 431 2.77 28.38 3.42
CA ASN A 431 2.86 27.82 4.78
C ASN A 431 4.28 27.40 5.19
N GLY A 432 5.31 28.15 4.76
CA GLY A 432 6.71 27.93 5.11
C GLY A 432 7.45 26.91 4.24
N ALA A 433 6.83 26.42 3.16
CA ALA A 433 7.44 25.52 2.19
C ALA A 433 7.30 26.07 0.76
N LEU A 434 8.19 25.62 -0.13
CA LEU A 434 8.18 26.01 -1.54
C LEU A 434 7.42 24.97 -2.36
N TYR A 435 6.53 25.43 -3.23
CA TYR A 435 5.76 24.58 -4.12
C TYR A 435 5.79 25.09 -5.56
N THR A 436 5.53 24.19 -6.51
CA THR A 436 5.30 24.55 -7.91
C THR A 436 4.07 25.42 -8.06
N THR A 437 3.96 26.15 -9.18
CA THR A 437 2.71 26.80 -9.57
C THR A 437 1.57 25.78 -9.58
N GLU A 438 0.42 26.13 -9.03
CA GLU A 438 -0.76 25.27 -9.07
C GLU A 438 -1.15 24.94 -10.51
N SER A 439 -1.48 23.68 -10.74
CA SER A 439 -1.73 23.14 -12.07
C SER A 439 -2.88 22.15 -12.07
N ARG A 440 -3.40 21.84 -13.25
CA ARG A 440 -4.34 20.75 -13.51
C ARG A 440 -3.76 19.85 -14.60
N TRP A 441 -4.13 18.57 -14.60
CA TRP A 441 -3.77 17.68 -15.70
C TRP A 441 -4.36 18.20 -17.02
N ASN A 442 -3.58 18.15 -18.08
CA ASN A 442 -4.10 18.35 -19.42
C ASN A 442 -4.82 17.08 -19.89
N LEU A 443 -6.11 16.95 -19.61
CA LEU A 443 -6.90 15.74 -19.96
C LEU A 443 -7.05 15.52 -21.48
N SER A 444 -6.71 16.52 -22.30
CA SER A 444 -6.65 16.44 -23.77
C SER A 444 -5.26 16.11 -24.29
N ASP A 445 -4.26 15.93 -23.43
CA ASP A 445 -2.89 15.65 -23.85
C ASP A 445 -2.80 14.30 -24.58
N VAL A 446 -1.99 14.26 -25.65
CA VAL A 446 -1.79 13.06 -26.47
C VAL A 446 -1.16 11.89 -25.70
N PHE A 447 -0.43 12.18 -24.63
CA PHE A 447 0.13 11.19 -23.72
C PHE A 447 -0.80 10.83 -22.56
N THR A 448 -2.00 11.40 -22.45
CA THR A 448 -2.99 10.99 -21.44
C THR A 448 -3.26 9.50 -21.47
N PRO A 449 -3.54 8.85 -22.62
CA PRO A 449 -3.80 7.40 -22.67
C PRO A 449 -2.56 6.57 -22.31
N TYR A 450 -1.37 7.04 -22.70
CA TYR A 450 -0.12 6.39 -22.31
C TYR A 450 0.08 6.45 -20.80
N SER A 451 -0.16 7.63 -20.23
CA SER A 451 -0.06 7.96 -18.81
C SER A 451 -1.32 7.60 -18.02
N SER A 452 -2.22 6.78 -18.56
CA SER A 452 -3.41 6.31 -17.84
C SER A 452 -3.73 4.83 -18.07
N GLY A 453 -2.85 4.09 -18.74
CA GLY A 453 -3.09 2.67 -19.06
C GLY A 453 -4.14 2.46 -20.16
N GLY A 454 -4.33 3.44 -21.04
CA GLY A 454 -5.19 3.38 -22.23
C GLY A 454 -6.52 4.12 -22.10
N ILE A 455 -6.71 4.91 -21.03
CA ILE A 455 -7.96 5.64 -20.79
C ILE A 455 -7.95 6.98 -21.53
N TYR A 456 -8.99 7.20 -22.34
CA TYR A 456 -9.39 8.51 -22.83
C TYR A 456 -10.50 9.05 -21.94
N VAL A 457 -10.39 10.31 -21.51
CA VAL A 457 -11.39 10.92 -20.63
C VAL A 457 -12.56 11.47 -21.46
N SER A 458 -13.78 11.10 -21.10
CA SER A 458 -15.01 11.60 -21.69
C SER A 458 -15.07 13.13 -21.68
N GLY A 459 -15.35 13.75 -22.83
CA GLY A 459 -15.35 15.21 -23.00
C GLY A 459 -13.98 15.79 -23.37
N TYR A 460 -12.94 14.97 -23.51
CA TYR A 460 -11.58 15.41 -23.88
C TYR A 460 -11.01 14.58 -25.03
N GLY A 461 -10.01 15.15 -25.73
CA GLY A 461 -9.30 14.47 -26.81
C GLY A 461 -10.25 13.82 -27.84
N PRO A 462 -10.04 12.53 -28.21
CA PRO A 462 -10.93 11.79 -29.12
C PRO A 462 -12.39 11.63 -28.66
N LEU A 463 -12.68 11.85 -27.36
CA LEU A 463 -14.01 11.76 -26.77
C LEU A 463 -14.62 13.15 -26.47
N ALA A 464 -14.09 14.21 -27.08
CA ALA A 464 -14.60 15.58 -26.90
C ALA A 464 -16.07 15.77 -27.29
N ASN A 465 -16.64 14.85 -28.09
CA ASN A 465 -18.06 14.87 -28.44
C ASN A 465 -18.98 14.38 -27.31
N VAL A 466 -18.45 13.75 -26.25
CA VAL A 466 -19.22 13.33 -25.08
C VAL A 466 -19.56 14.57 -24.24
N THR A 467 -20.74 15.12 -24.50
CA THR A 467 -21.28 16.31 -23.85
C THR A 467 -22.74 16.06 -23.45
N GLY A 468 -23.34 17.02 -22.74
CA GLY A 468 -24.75 16.97 -22.37
C GLY A 468 -24.98 17.10 -20.87
N PRO A 469 -26.26 17.13 -20.44
CA PRO A 469 -26.60 17.26 -19.02
C PRO A 469 -26.15 16.03 -18.22
N PRO A 470 -26.15 16.12 -16.87
CA PRO A 470 -25.90 14.99 -16.00
C PRO A 470 -26.79 13.79 -16.36
N LYS A 471 -26.24 12.57 -16.29
CA LYS A 471 -27.00 11.33 -16.55
C LYS A 471 -28.04 11.07 -15.46
N PHE A 472 -27.72 11.48 -14.24
CA PHE A 472 -28.61 11.46 -13.09
C PHE A 472 -28.48 12.79 -12.36
N ALA A 473 -29.56 13.25 -11.73
CA ALA A 473 -29.49 14.38 -10.81
C ALA A 473 -28.60 14.00 -9.61
N PRO A 474 -27.75 14.91 -9.08
CA PRO A 474 -26.84 14.59 -7.97
C PRO A 474 -27.54 13.97 -6.75
N GLU A 475 -28.76 14.40 -6.43
CA GLU A 475 -29.59 13.88 -5.34
C GLU A 475 -30.00 12.40 -5.50
N ASN A 476 -29.92 11.87 -6.73
CA ASN A 476 -30.17 10.47 -7.06
C ASN A 476 -28.88 9.63 -7.08
N ILE A 477 -27.77 10.20 -6.64
CA ILE A 477 -26.49 9.50 -6.47
C ILE A 477 -26.09 9.57 -4.99
N VAL A 478 -25.44 8.52 -4.51
CA VAL A 478 -24.80 8.49 -3.20
C VAL A 478 -23.44 7.80 -3.32
N LEU A 479 -22.44 8.32 -2.63
CA LEU A 479 -21.15 7.66 -2.47
C LEU A 479 -21.15 6.87 -1.16
N LEU A 480 -21.09 5.55 -1.25
CA LEU A 480 -20.99 4.65 -0.11
C LEU A 480 -19.53 4.24 0.10
N THR A 481 -19.04 4.33 1.34
CA THR A 481 -17.64 4.08 1.68
C THR A 481 -17.47 3.48 3.08
N ASP A 482 -16.41 2.73 3.28
CA ASP A 482 -15.91 2.24 4.58
C ASP A 482 -14.78 3.15 5.13
N GLY A 483 -14.54 4.30 4.50
CA GLY A 483 -13.42 5.18 4.80
C GLY A 483 -12.12 4.82 4.06
N TYR A 484 -12.00 3.62 3.49
CA TYR A 484 -10.82 3.20 2.73
C TYR A 484 -10.88 3.77 1.31
N CYS A 485 -10.27 4.93 1.12
CA CYS A 485 -10.12 5.53 -0.19
C CYS A 485 -8.84 6.37 -0.28
N ALA A 486 -7.97 6.01 -1.23
CA ALA A 486 -6.72 6.70 -1.53
C ALA A 486 -6.53 6.86 -3.05
N SER A 487 -5.71 7.84 -3.48
CA SER A 487 -5.35 8.05 -4.88
C SER A 487 -6.58 8.38 -5.76
N THR A 488 -6.74 7.75 -6.94
CA THR A 488 -7.83 7.99 -7.90
C THR A 488 -9.22 8.12 -7.26
N CYS A 489 -9.57 7.30 -6.27
CA CYS A 489 -10.90 7.37 -5.68
C CYS A 489 -11.11 8.69 -4.90
N THR A 490 -10.06 9.29 -4.34
CA THR A 490 -10.14 10.58 -3.63
C THR A 490 -10.37 11.73 -4.60
N ILE A 491 -9.77 11.66 -5.80
CA ILE A 491 -10.04 12.59 -6.89
C ILE A 491 -11.52 12.46 -7.30
N PHE A 492 -11.99 11.23 -7.54
CA PHE A 492 -13.38 11.01 -7.91
C PHE A 492 -14.34 11.50 -6.82
N SER A 493 -14.09 11.19 -5.55
CA SER A 493 -14.94 11.64 -4.45
C SER A 493 -14.93 13.15 -4.29
N GLU A 494 -13.79 13.82 -4.45
CA GLU A 494 -13.69 15.29 -4.39
C GLU A 494 -14.54 15.93 -5.50
N LEU A 495 -14.44 15.44 -6.73
CA LEU A 495 -15.25 15.94 -7.85
C LEU A 495 -16.75 15.71 -7.62
N MET A 496 -17.12 14.49 -7.19
CA MET A 496 -18.52 14.12 -6.94
C MET A 496 -19.15 14.93 -5.81
N THR A 497 -18.44 15.13 -4.70
CA THR A 497 -18.95 15.83 -3.52
C THR A 497 -18.89 17.35 -3.71
N GLN A 498 -17.72 17.89 -4.04
CA GLN A 498 -17.49 19.33 -4.04
C GLN A 498 -18.00 20.04 -5.31
N GLN A 499 -18.04 19.36 -6.46
CA GLN A 499 -18.49 19.98 -7.72
C GLN A 499 -19.86 19.53 -8.18
N ALA A 500 -20.20 18.24 -8.00
CA ALA A 500 -21.52 17.74 -8.35
C ALA A 500 -22.53 17.81 -7.19
N GLY A 501 -22.09 17.95 -5.93
CA GLY A 501 -22.99 18.00 -4.76
C GLY A 501 -23.58 16.64 -4.37
N VAL A 502 -22.89 15.54 -4.70
CA VAL A 502 -23.29 14.19 -4.32
C VAL A 502 -22.97 13.94 -2.85
N THR A 503 -23.94 13.42 -2.10
CA THR A 503 -23.76 13.12 -0.67
C THR A 503 -23.07 11.77 -0.44
N THR A 504 -22.50 11.61 0.75
CA THR A 504 -21.72 10.45 1.20
C THR A 504 -22.42 9.69 2.33
N ILE A 505 -22.24 8.37 2.35
CA ILE A 505 -22.58 7.50 3.48
C ILE A 505 -21.31 6.74 3.86
N ALA A 506 -20.86 6.89 5.10
CA ALA A 506 -19.73 6.16 5.65
C ALA A 506 -20.18 5.04 6.60
N MET A 507 -19.60 3.85 6.43
CA MET A 507 -19.91 2.66 7.21
C MET A 507 -18.91 2.48 8.37
N GLY A 508 -19.38 1.98 9.50
CA GLY A 508 -18.53 1.51 10.60
C GLY A 508 -17.96 2.63 11.47
N GLY A 509 -16.66 2.57 11.75
CA GLY A 509 -15.88 3.41 12.66
C GLY A 509 -15.82 2.89 14.10
N ARG A 510 -15.12 3.62 14.96
CA ARG A 510 -15.00 3.31 16.39
C ARG A 510 -16.36 3.31 17.08
N SER A 511 -16.50 2.56 18.17
CA SER A 511 -17.79 2.34 18.85
C SER A 511 -18.29 3.59 19.61
N ASN A 512 -18.83 4.55 18.88
CA ASN A 512 -19.40 5.80 19.37
C ASN A 512 -20.35 6.39 18.31
N LYS A 513 -21.20 7.35 18.68
CA LYS A 513 -22.14 8.02 17.76
C LYS A 513 -21.59 9.28 17.07
N ASN A 514 -20.27 9.49 17.05
CA ASN A 514 -19.72 10.69 16.43
C ASN A 514 -19.83 10.60 14.89
N PRO A 515 -19.87 11.72 14.16
CA PRO A 515 -19.61 11.72 12.73
C PRO A 515 -18.24 11.08 12.43
N ILE A 516 -18.12 10.49 11.24
CA ILE A 516 -16.85 9.95 10.73
C ILE A 516 -16.60 10.54 9.36
N GLN A 517 -15.35 10.54 8.92
CA GLN A 517 -14.98 11.04 7.61
C GLN A 517 -15.29 10.02 6.51
N ALA A 518 -15.81 10.50 5.39
CA ALA A 518 -16.12 9.64 4.24
C ALA A 518 -14.83 9.09 3.60
N ILE A 519 -13.81 9.93 3.45
CA ILE A 519 -12.57 9.60 2.74
C ILE A 519 -11.40 9.66 3.71
N GLY A 520 -11.08 8.52 4.30
CA GLY A 520 -10.10 8.40 5.38
C GLY A 520 -8.68 8.03 4.96
N GLY A 521 -8.46 7.73 3.68
CA GLY A 521 -7.13 7.41 3.15
C GLY A 521 -6.40 8.63 2.57
N THR A 522 -5.49 8.38 1.64
CA THR A 522 -4.57 9.39 1.09
C THR A 522 -5.22 10.18 -0.06
N LYS A 523 -5.48 11.47 0.20
CA LYS A 523 -6.03 12.45 -0.74
C LYS A 523 -4.97 13.13 -1.63
N GLY A 524 -3.72 12.71 -1.52
CA GLY A 524 -2.68 12.98 -2.51
C GLY A 524 -3.05 12.42 -3.88
N VAL A 525 -2.68 13.15 -4.93
CA VAL A 525 -3.23 12.93 -6.28
C VAL A 525 -2.20 12.35 -7.25
N ASN A 526 -0.95 12.17 -6.80
CA ASN A 526 0.07 11.41 -7.51
C ASN A 526 1.16 10.94 -6.55
N ASN A 527 1.70 9.75 -6.78
CA ASN A 527 2.81 9.20 -5.99
C ASN A 527 3.98 8.79 -6.88
N TYR A 528 5.21 8.96 -6.39
CA TYR A 528 6.41 8.46 -7.05
C TYR A 528 7.10 7.42 -6.20
N GLN A 529 7.35 6.26 -6.82
CA GLN A 529 8.27 5.29 -6.25
C GLN A 529 9.68 5.87 -6.28
N PHE A 530 10.52 5.54 -5.31
CA PHE A 530 11.90 6.07 -5.28
C PHE A 530 12.64 5.77 -6.60
N GLY A 531 12.40 4.58 -7.19
CA GLY A 531 13.10 4.17 -8.41
C GLY A 531 12.75 5.03 -9.62
N PHE A 532 11.52 5.56 -9.64
CA PHE A 532 11.10 6.54 -10.65
C PHE A 532 11.78 7.90 -10.45
N ILE A 533 11.92 8.34 -9.19
CA ILE A 533 12.65 9.58 -8.84
C ILE A 533 14.09 9.48 -9.33
N GLN A 534 14.78 8.37 -9.03
CA GLN A 534 16.15 8.11 -9.48
C GLN A 534 16.26 8.07 -10.99
N GLN A 535 15.37 7.32 -11.65
CA GLN A 535 15.34 7.23 -13.10
C GLN A 535 15.19 8.61 -13.74
N THR A 536 14.33 9.46 -13.18
CA THR A 536 14.11 10.80 -13.71
C THR A 536 15.36 11.68 -13.52
N ALA A 537 16.04 11.61 -12.38
CA ALA A 537 17.32 12.29 -12.17
C ALA A 537 18.40 11.82 -13.17
N GLN A 538 18.48 10.52 -13.43
CA GLN A 538 19.41 9.94 -14.41
C GLN A 538 19.09 10.36 -15.84
N TYR A 539 17.80 10.43 -16.20
CA TYR A 539 17.37 10.94 -17.50
C TYR A 539 17.67 12.42 -17.66
N ALA A 540 17.50 13.24 -16.62
CA ALA A 540 17.87 14.65 -16.68
C ALA A 540 19.36 14.84 -17.03
N ILE A 541 20.27 14.06 -16.42
CA ILE A 541 21.70 14.08 -16.78
C ILE A 541 21.95 13.56 -18.21
N THR A 542 21.14 12.61 -18.68
CA THR A 542 21.24 12.12 -20.06
C THR A 542 20.81 13.20 -21.06
N PHE A 543 19.78 13.97 -20.72
CA PHE A 543 19.24 15.07 -21.53
C PHE A 543 20.16 16.30 -21.54
N ASP A 544 20.76 16.59 -20.38
CA ASP A 544 21.75 17.63 -20.17
C ASP A 544 22.97 17.09 -19.39
N PRO A 545 24.03 16.67 -20.11
CA PRO A 545 25.25 16.17 -19.47
C PRO A 545 25.97 17.17 -18.56
N SER A 546 25.67 18.47 -18.61
CA SER A 546 26.27 19.45 -17.70
C SER A 546 25.85 19.23 -16.24
N LEU A 547 24.70 18.57 -16.01
CA LEU A 547 24.18 18.23 -14.68
C LEU A 547 24.95 17.09 -14.00
N ASN A 548 25.94 16.50 -14.66
CA ASN A 548 26.73 15.40 -14.12
C ASN A 548 27.52 15.76 -12.84
N SER A 549 27.73 17.05 -12.57
CA SER A 549 28.36 17.56 -11.34
C SER A 549 27.37 18.20 -10.36
N SER A 550 26.06 17.98 -10.54
CA SER A 550 25.01 18.50 -9.67
C SER A 550 24.60 17.48 -8.60
N ILE A 551 23.72 17.91 -7.68
CA ILE A 551 23.08 17.04 -6.67
C ILE A 551 22.38 15.82 -7.29
N LEU A 552 21.95 15.90 -8.56
CA LEU A 552 21.32 14.77 -9.25
C LEU A 552 22.25 13.55 -9.33
N ARG A 553 23.55 13.79 -9.52
CA ARG A 553 24.55 12.71 -9.55
C ARG A 553 24.88 12.22 -8.15
N GLU A 554 25.00 13.12 -7.18
CA GLU A 554 25.46 12.78 -5.83
C GLU A 554 24.41 12.00 -5.03
N ASP A 555 23.15 12.42 -5.15
CA ASP A 555 22.05 11.94 -4.30
C ASP A 555 21.27 10.78 -4.93
N TYR A 556 21.13 10.76 -6.26
CA TYR A 556 20.24 9.83 -6.98
C TYR A 556 21.01 8.77 -7.79
N TYR A 557 22.23 8.42 -7.40
CA TYR A 557 22.98 7.30 -7.99
C TYR A 557 23.35 6.21 -6.97
N ARG A 558 22.78 6.29 -5.76
CA ARG A 558 23.01 5.30 -4.70
C ARG A 558 21.89 4.26 -4.71
N ASP A 559 22.22 3.02 -5.06
CA ASP A 559 21.22 1.94 -5.13
C ASP A 559 20.82 1.36 -3.75
N ILE A 560 21.48 1.83 -2.67
CA ILE A 560 21.21 1.33 -1.31
C ILE A 560 19.74 1.54 -0.89
N VAL A 561 19.12 2.65 -1.30
CA VAL A 561 17.73 2.95 -0.91
C VAL A 561 16.72 1.95 -1.47
N TYR A 562 17.01 1.34 -2.63
CA TYR A 562 16.17 0.31 -3.27
C TYR A 562 16.49 -1.08 -2.78
N SER A 563 17.79 -1.40 -2.74
CA SER A 563 18.26 -2.73 -2.37
C SER A 563 17.97 -3.06 -0.90
N ARG A 564 17.73 -2.04 -0.07
CA ARG A 564 17.28 -2.14 1.32
C ARG A 564 15.77 -2.01 1.51
N SER A 565 14.98 -2.01 0.43
CA SER A 565 13.55 -1.73 0.47
C SER A 565 12.73 -2.87 -0.15
N ALA A 566 11.76 -3.39 0.60
CA ALA A 566 10.67 -4.22 0.09
C ALA A 566 9.56 -3.40 -0.59
N GLY A 567 9.53 -2.08 -0.39
CA GLY A 567 8.64 -1.15 -1.07
C GLY A 567 8.88 0.29 -0.63
N SER A 568 8.94 1.24 -1.56
CA SER A 568 9.26 2.63 -1.27
C SER A 568 8.62 3.63 -2.22
N GLY A 569 8.04 4.69 -1.68
CA GLY A 569 7.45 5.77 -2.45
C GLY A 569 7.09 6.97 -1.60
N VAL A 570 6.78 8.07 -2.27
CA VAL A 570 6.28 9.30 -1.67
C VAL A 570 5.00 9.74 -2.36
N ASN A 571 4.19 10.47 -1.63
CA ASN A 571 3.13 11.32 -2.15
C ASN A 571 3.77 12.57 -2.76
N SER A 572 3.83 12.63 -4.09
CA SER A 572 4.60 13.67 -4.80
C SER A 572 3.75 14.87 -5.19
N ARG A 573 2.44 14.69 -5.36
CA ARG A 573 1.52 15.79 -5.71
C ARG A 573 0.38 15.87 -4.72
N ASP A 574 0.25 17.04 -4.11
CA ASP A 574 -0.90 17.41 -3.29
C ASP A 574 -2.14 17.58 -4.16
N GLY A 575 -3.29 17.12 -3.68
CA GLY A 575 -4.58 17.62 -4.16
C GLY A 575 -4.94 18.90 -3.42
N LEU A 576 -5.52 19.88 -4.12
CA LEU A 576 -5.93 21.17 -3.55
C LEU A 576 -7.40 21.43 -3.85
N ARG A 577 -8.11 21.95 -2.84
CA ARG A 577 -9.50 22.37 -2.99
C ARG A 577 -9.57 23.60 -3.88
N VAL A 578 -10.45 23.55 -4.87
CA VAL A 578 -10.72 24.69 -5.75
C VAL A 578 -11.32 25.83 -4.93
N ASN A 579 -10.83 27.05 -5.16
CA ASN A 579 -11.19 28.28 -4.43
C ASN A 579 -10.79 28.31 -2.94
N ASP A 580 -10.03 27.32 -2.46
CA ASP A 580 -9.39 27.42 -1.15
C ASP A 580 -8.08 28.21 -1.26
N THR A 581 -7.92 29.21 -0.40
CA THR A 581 -6.74 30.09 -0.34
C THR A 581 -5.87 29.80 0.88
N SER A 582 -6.23 28.82 1.71
CA SER A 582 -5.47 28.40 2.89
C SER A 582 -4.11 27.79 2.53
N GLY A 583 -3.98 27.28 1.30
CA GLY A 583 -2.80 26.56 0.85
C GLY A 583 -2.61 25.19 1.53
N VAL A 584 -3.64 24.70 2.23
CA VAL A 584 -3.64 23.39 2.88
C VAL A 584 -3.98 22.31 1.84
N ALA A 585 -3.15 21.27 1.77
CA ALA A 585 -3.43 20.12 0.91
C ALA A 585 -4.68 19.36 1.40
N LEU A 586 -5.48 18.81 0.48
CA LEU A 586 -6.67 18.00 0.79
C LEU A 586 -6.36 16.91 1.82
N GLN A 587 -5.14 16.36 1.78
CA GLN A 587 -4.58 15.41 2.75
C GLN A 587 -4.75 15.85 4.23
N PHE A 588 -4.87 17.14 4.54
CA PHE A 588 -5.03 17.64 5.91
C PHE A 588 -6.39 18.30 6.16
N ILE A 589 -7.33 18.14 5.24
CA ILE A 589 -8.70 18.63 5.39
C ILE A 589 -9.59 17.48 5.85
N TYR A 590 -10.15 17.61 7.05
CA TYR A 590 -11.12 16.67 7.60
C TYR A 590 -12.51 16.94 7.01
N GLU A 591 -13.17 15.89 6.53
CA GLU A 591 -14.47 16.01 5.87
C GLU A 591 -15.43 14.96 6.37
N GLU A 592 -16.40 15.39 7.18
CA GLU A 592 -17.44 14.53 7.71
C GLU A 592 -18.30 13.96 6.58
N ALA A 593 -18.65 12.68 6.69
CA ALA A 593 -19.66 12.08 5.85
C ALA A 593 -21.03 12.70 6.15
N ASP A 594 -21.88 12.85 5.13
CA ASP A 594 -23.24 13.35 5.30
C ASP A 594 -24.09 12.42 6.18
N CYS A 595 -23.71 11.15 6.24
CA CYS A 595 -24.38 10.11 7.01
C CYS A 595 -23.40 9.02 7.46
N ARG A 596 -23.55 8.56 8.69
CA ARG A 596 -22.87 7.38 9.25
C ARG A 596 -23.85 6.25 9.48
N LEU A 597 -23.47 5.02 9.13
CA LEU A 597 -24.19 3.78 9.44
C LEU A 597 -23.25 2.76 10.10
N TYR A 598 -23.79 1.91 10.99
CA TYR A 598 -23.03 0.76 11.50
C TYR A 598 -23.26 -0.49 10.65
N TYR A 599 -22.27 -1.37 10.60
CA TYR A 599 -22.47 -2.73 10.08
C TYR A 599 -23.38 -3.53 11.01
N THR A 600 -24.34 -4.24 10.43
CA THR A 600 -25.08 -5.30 11.12
C THR A 600 -24.46 -6.67 10.80
N PRO A 601 -24.75 -7.74 11.57
CA PRO A 601 -24.25 -9.08 11.27
C PRO A 601 -24.55 -9.56 9.84
N GLU A 602 -25.74 -9.26 9.30
CA GLU A 602 -26.13 -9.63 7.93
C GLU A 602 -25.23 -8.93 6.88
N MET A 603 -24.89 -7.67 7.12
CA MET A 603 -24.04 -6.88 6.22
C MET A 603 -22.61 -7.40 6.09
N THR A 604 -22.12 -8.16 7.07
CA THR A 604 -20.78 -8.76 7.00
C THR A 604 -20.68 -9.93 6.02
N VAL A 605 -21.82 -10.50 5.61
CA VAL A 605 -21.88 -11.69 4.73
C VAL A 605 -22.71 -11.46 3.46
N ASP A 606 -23.48 -10.37 3.39
CA ASP A 606 -24.27 -9.98 2.21
C ASP A 606 -24.08 -8.50 1.87
N ILE A 607 -23.36 -8.23 0.79
CA ILE A 607 -23.13 -6.87 0.29
C ILE A 607 -24.44 -6.19 -0.13
N THR A 608 -25.46 -6.96 -0.52
CA THR A 608 -26.79 -6.44 -0.87
C THR A 608 -27.46 -5.79 0.34
N ALA A 609 -27.23 -6.30 1.55
CA ALA A 609 -27.76 -5.72 2.78
C ALA A 609 -27.14 -4.35 3.07
N VAL A 610 -25.85 -4.17 2.77
CA VAL A 610 -25.16 -2.88 2.89
C VAL A 610 -25.80 -1.86 1.94
N TRP A 611 -25.92 -2.21 0.65
CA TRP A 611 -26.52 -1.31 -0.35
C TRP A 611 -27.99 -1.01 -0.07
N ARG A 612 -28.76 -1.99 0.45
CA ARG A 612 -30.15 -1.75 0.86
C ARG A 612 -30.22 -0.73 2.00
N ALA A 613 -29.39 -0.85 3.02
CA ALA A 613 -29.39 0.11 4.13
C ALA A 613 -28.98 1.52 3.68
N ALA A 614 -27.99 1.64 2.80
CA ALA A 614 -27.62 2.91 2.18
C ALA A 614 -28.80 3.52 1.41
N ALA A 615 -29.50 2.72 0.60
CA ALA A 615 -30.65 3.17 -0.19
C ALA A 615 -31.84 3.56 0.69
N ASP A 616 -32.17 2.75 1.70
CA ASP A 616 -33.26 3.02 2.65
C ASP A 616 -33.00 4.27 3.49
N THR A 617 -31.73 4.65 3.70
CA THR A 617 -31.35 5.86 4.43
C THR A 617 -31.35 7.09 3.54
N LYS A 618 -30.86 6.97 2.29
CA LYS A 618 -30.81 8.09 1.35
C LYS A 618 -32.17 8.45 0.77
N TRP A 619 -32.99 7.44 0.45
CA TRP A 619 -34.26 7.61 -0.28
C TRP A 619 -35.48 7.04 0.46
N GLY A 620 -35.30 6.46 1.65
CA GLY A 620 -36.38 5.93 2.48
C GLY A 620 -36.50 6.66 3.81
N ASP A 621 -37.10 5.98 4.80
CA ASP A 621 -37.41 6.54 6.12
C ASP A 621 -36.37 6.19 7.21
N LYS A 622 -35.24 5.55 6.83
CA LYS A 622 -34.20 5.17 7.79
C LYS A 622 -33.33 6.39 8.14
N LYS A 623 -32.86 6.42 9.40
CA LYS A 623 -32.05 7.52 9.93
C LYS A 623 -30.57 7.16 9.93
N CYS A 624 -29.73 8.19 9.81
CA CYS A 624 -28.31 8.10 10.07
C CYS A 624 -28.03 7.97 11.58
N VAL A 625 -26.95 7.29 11.93
CA VAL A 625 -26.43 7.28 13.31
C VAL A 625 -25.90 8.68 13.68
N ALA A 626 -25.24 9.33 12.72
CA ALA A 626 -24.70 10.69 12.79
C ALA A 626 -24.62 11.28 11.37
N GLY A 627 -24.59 12.61 11.24
CA GLY A 627 -24.69 13.31 9.95
C GLY A 627 -26.15 13.57 9.51
N GLY A 628 -26.44 14.76 8.98
CA GLY A 628 -27.77 15.24 8.58
C GLY A 628 -28.37 16.35 9.49
N ASN A 629 -29.53 16.91 9.10
CA ASN A 629 -30.25 18.01 9.80
C ASN A 629 -30.80 17.66 11.21
N TYR A 630 -30.31 16.60 11.85
CA TYR A 630 -30.80 16.10 13.12
C TYR A 630 -29.68 16.09 14.17
N SER A 631 -29.20 17.29 14.53
CA SER A 631 -28.16 17.50 15.53
C SER A 631 -28.66 17.54 17.00
N ASP A 632 -29.93 17.25 17.27
CA ASP A 632 -30.57 17.64 18.55
C ASP A 632 -31.11 16.50 19.43
N GLU A 633 -30.75 15.24 19.18
CA GLU A 633 -31.10 14.17 20.14
C GLU A 633 -30.06 14.07 21.27
N LYS A 634 -30.51 14.42 22.49
CA LYS A 634 -29.75 14.31 23.75
C LYS A 634 -29.02 12.96 23.84
N ARG A 635 -27.75 12.99 24.24
CA ARG A 635 -26.93 11.82 24.60
C ARG A 635 -27.61 11.02 25.72
N ASP A 636 -28.52 10.12 25.35
CA ASP A 636 -29.06 9.10 26.24
C ASP A 636 -27.97 8.05 26.53
N VAL A 637 -28.08 7.32 27.64
CA VAL A 637 -27.13 6.25 27.99
C VAL A 637 -27.23 5.17 26.91
N SER A 638 -26.30 5.20 25.96
CA SER A 638 -26.37 4.40 24.75
C SER A 638 -26.14 2.92 25.06
N LYS A 639 -27.11 2.08 24.69
CA LYS A 639 -26.98 0.62 24.79
C LYS A 639 -25.92 0.12 23.81
N VAL A 640 -24.98 -0.65 24.33
CA VAL A 640 -23.95 -1.36 23.55
C VAL A 640 -24.50 -2.74 23.16
N THR A 641 -24.16 -3.21 21.97
CA THR A 641 -24.48 -4.57 21.53
C THR A 641 -23.84 -5.60 22.47
N THR A 642 -24.64 -6.38 23.21
CA THR A 642 -24.13 -7.38 24.16
C THR A 642 -24.23 -8.81 23.67
N LYS A 643 -24.99 -9.05 22.59
CA LYS A 643 -25.24 -10.37 22.00
C LYS A 643 -25.73 -10.19 20.56
N LEU A 644 -25.67 -11.27 19.78
CA LEU A 644 -26.25 -11.30 18.45
C LEU A 644 -27.44 -12.25 18.39
N SER A 645 -28.55 -11.78 17.83
CA SER A 645 -29.75 -12.57 17.60
C SER A 645 -29.77 -13.15 16.17
N PRO A 646 -30.26 -14.39 15.96
CA PRO A 646 -30.44 -14.94 14.62
C PRO A 646 -31.32 -14.03 13.75
N PRO A 647 -31.12 -14.01 12.42
CA PRO A 647 -31.89 -13.15 11.52
C PRO A 647 -33.40 -13.36 11.69
N LYS A 648 -34.16 -12.29 11.93
CA LYS A 648 -35.64 -12.31 11.92
C LYS A 648 -36.23 -12.41 10.50
N GLY A 649 -35.40 -12.50 9.47
CA GLY A 649 -35.76 -12.48 8.04
C GLY A 649 -34.77 -13.26 7.17
N ARG A 650 -35.19 -13.56 5.93
CA ARG A 650 -34.59 -14.52 4.99
C ARG A 650 -33.15 -14.20 4.56
N VAL A 651 -32.15 -14.66 5.30
CA VAL A 651 -30.89 -15.06 4.65
C VAL A 651 -31.22 -16.30 3.80
N ARG A 652 -31.50 -16.10 2.51
CA ARG A 652 -31.68 -17.18 1.53
C ARG A 652 -30.33 -17.54 0.93
N ILE A 653 -29.39 -17.92 1.79
CA ILE A 653 -28.20 -18.64 1.37
C ILE A 653 -28.47 -20.08 1.76
N THR A 654 -28.44 -21.01 0.80
CA THR A 654 -28.70 -22.42 1.14
C THR A 654 -27.63 -22.90 2.12
N THR A 655 -27.94 -23.86 3.00
CA THR A 655 -26.92 -24.43 3.90
C THR A 655 -25.71 -24.95 3.12
N ALA A 656 -25.89 -25.37 1.87
CA ALA A 656 -24.80 -25.75 0.98
C ALA A 656 -23.92 -24.54 0.57
N ASP A 657 -24.52 -23.41 0.18
CA ASP A 657 -23.79 -22.19 -0.17
C ASP A 657 -23.08 -21.58 1.05
N ALA A 658 -23.71 -21.66 2.21
CA ALA A 658 -23.14 -21.26 3.49
C ALA A 658 -21.92 -22.10 3.88
N VAL A 659 -22.04 -23.43 3.80
CA VAL A 659 -20.92 -24.35 4.00
C VAL A 659 -19.85 -24.11 2.95
N ASN A 660 -20.22 -23.84 1.69
CA ASN A 660 -19.26 -23.48 0.66
C ASN A 660 -18.56 -22.15 0.94
N HIS A 661 -19.23 -21.15 1.52
CA HIS A 661 -18.60 -19.87 1.89
C HIS A 661 -17.71 -20.01 3.12
N VAL A 662 -18.12 -20.76 4.15
CA VAL A 662 -17.28 -21.08 5.32
C VAL A 662 -16.11 -21.95 4.89
N GLN A 663 -16.32 -22.95 4.05
CA GLN A 663 -15.27 -23.81 3.50
C GLN A 663 -14.38 -23.04 2.53
N ALA A 664 -14.89 -22.13 1.71
CA ALA A 664 -14.08 -21.25 0.86
C ALA A 664 -13.27 -20.26 1.69
N PHE A 665 -13.83 -19.76 2.80
CA PHE A 665 -13.13 -18.96 3.79
C PHE A 665 -12.03 -19.79 4.48
N GLU A 666 -12.32 -20.97 5.00
CA GLU A 666 -11.33 -21.90 5.57
C GLU A 666 -10.27 -22.34 4.55
N ASN A 667 -10.68 -22.57 3.29
CA ASN A 667 -9.80 -22.93 2.19
C ASN A 667 -8.99 -21.73 1.69
N SER A 668 -9.44 -20.49 1.90
CA SER A 668 -8.61 -19.31 1.64
C SER A 668 -7.37 -19.25 2.54
N PHE A 669 -7.41 -19.93 3.70
CA PHE A 669 -6.25 -20.16 4.55
C PHE A 669 -5.44 -21.41 4.15
N LYS A 670 -5.99 -22.28 3.29
CA LYS A 670 -5.34 -23.48 2.70
C LYS A 670 -5.03 -23.23 1.22
N LEU A 671 -4.10 -22.33 0.93
CA LEU A 671 -3.60 -22.12 -0.43
C LEU A 671 -2.76 -23.33 -0.88
N GLU A 672 -3.41 -24.36 -1.44
CA GLU A 672 -2.75 -25.32 -2.33
C GLU A 672 -3.05 -24.91 -3.78
N THR A 673 -2.08 -24.28 -4.43
CA THR A 673 -2.13 -24.03 -5.87
C THR A 673 -1.80 -25.31 -6.63
N GLU A 674 -2.80 -26.01 -7.18
CA GLU A 674 -2.57 -26.98 -8.26
C GLU A 674 -2.20 -26.22 -9.55
N CYS A 675 -0.91 -26.01 -9.78
CA CYS A 675 -0.40 -25.43 -11.01
C CYS A 675 -0.50 -26.46 -12.16
N LYS A 676 -1.48 -26.30 -13.06
CA LYS A 676 -1.59 -27.07 -14.32
C LYS A 676 -1.17 -26.23 -15.53
N LEU A 677 0.05 -25.70 -15.51
CA LEU A 677 0.67 -25.04 -16.66
C LEU A 677 1.97 -25.77 -17.00
N ASN A 678 1.99 -26.43 -18.18
CA ASN A 678 3.14 -27.12 -18.74
C ASN A 678 4.03 -26.15 -19.55
N GLY A 679 4.63 -25.16 -18.87
CA GLY A 679 5.55 -24.20 -19.49
C GLY A 679 6.78 -23.98 -18.63
N ASP A 680 7.95 -24.00 -19.25
CA ASP A 680 9.28 -24.12 -18.63
C ASP A 680 9.78 -22.81 -17.96
N GLY A 681 8.89 -21.88 -17.66
CA GLY A 681 9.19 -20.62 -16.98
C GLY A 681 8.45 -20.57 -15.64
N PHE A 682 9.20 -20.70 -14.56
CA PHE A 682 8.67 -20.73 -13.19
C PHE A 682 7.94 -19.42 -12.87
N MET A 683 6.65 -19.53 -12.53
CA MET A 683 5.92 -18.52 -11.78
C MET A 683 5.19 -19.26 -10.67
N THR A 684 5.67 -19.11 -9.43
CA THR A 684 4.94 -19.51 -8.22
C THR A 684 4.38 -18.26 -7.55
N PRO A 685 3.18 -18.39 -6.94
CA PRO A 685 2.34 -17.28 -6.46
C PRO A 685 2.95 -16.45 -5.34
#